data_AF-A0A7Y2DQC6-F1
#
_entry.id   AF-A0A7Y2DQC6-F1
#
_cell.length_a   1.000
_cell.length_b   1.000
_cell.length_c   1.000
_cell.angle_alpha   90.00
_cell.angle_beta   90.00
_cell.angle_gamma   90.00
#
_symmetry.space_group_name_H-M   'P 1'
#
loop_
_entity.id
_entity.type
_entity.pdbx_description
1 polymer ?
#
loop_
_entity_poly.entity_id
_entity_poly.type
_entity_poly.pdbx_seq_one_letter_code
_entity_poly.pdbx_strand_id
1 'polypeptide(L)'
;MPAEQRTSGPTQMNPAHRWEPRPGFARALRLSAALLPIVLSVMFAFLLIRLLPSPATPGQTAGWWATLALTVVIFAVGCERVFRRLIPAATLLELSLAFPDAAPSRFNAALRTRSVRTLQRELSEGNLDPASAPGEAVVQLIDMSTALTNHDRATRGHTERVRAYAILIGEEMGLPEPEIERLRWAAMIHDVGKLKVPASILSKPSRPTDAEWAELSKHPGYGAEYVEPLRPWLHDWTDVAGQHHEHWDGSGYPVGLSGTDISLGARIVAVADAFDVMTSIRSYKDGSPVAEAKAELARCAGSQFDPEVVKAMLGVSMPRRRGWGLAAWFAQIPILGKSWPNSGVVAASVVAAVVAGGSLAPGEFSPELIAYGNLEAAEDSELRVEVAPAPLPDTVEIIEITGPATAFWNGKEIIIAGDPNASGDVTVVYEACWDDDCQVGSATATFVPVNDGPQAIVDRVTATSPGPITIRPLVNDTDLDSDRLALTSAEVLRGRAVVAVKGDELIVTPDDGDPQTINVSYTVTDAAGATDTGAAQVIVPDFNAAPTAGPDEATLTSGETVLIDVLANDSDPADDPLTIVSANVTDASLGTVEIEDNQLRFTAGPVSGVAKATYSISDGGKIAVGTILVTITPPPPTANADSASTSEDTTVSAQVLANDIAVGSPLDSASLSIVSVSLGRASVAGGGVITFVPEPDAYGIGSVVYEVCNQAGGCTTGSLVVQIARVNDAPFFTPGSNVAAALGSVTQLQWATDVSVGEDNEPTQTVTFEVSVDNAAVFAVAPTISPAGELRFESSDVAGTATVTARANDGIDVSQPATFTITVG
;
A
#
# COMPACT_ATOMS: atom_id res chain seq x y z
N MET A 1 1.41 31.35 -24.21
CA MET A 1 2.43 31.79 -23.24
C MET A 1 1.71 32.53 -22.13
N PRO A 2 2.12 32.44 -20.85
CA PRO A 2 3.34 31.82 -20.28
C PRO A 2 3.04 30.42 -19.71
N ALA A 3 3.90 29.39 -19.66
CA ALA A 3 5.32 29.27 -19.29
C ALA A 3 5.59 29.43 -17.79
N GLU A 4 5.22 28.41 -16.99
CA GLU A 4 5.75 28.21 -15.64
C GLU A 4 6.39 26.81 -15.51
N GLN A 5 7.63 26.83 -15.05
CA GLN A 5 8.55 25.70 -14.96
C GLN A 5 8.11 24.72 -13.86
N ARG A 6 7.77 23.48 -14.21
CA ARG A 6 7.85 22.35 -13.29
C ARG A 6 9.21 21.69 -13.42
N THR A 7 10.18 22.17 -12.64
CA THR A 7 11.36 21.39 -12.28
C THR A 7 11.12 20.76 -10.91
N SER A 8 10.65 19.52 -10.89
CA SER A 8 10.69 18.67 -9.69
C SER A 8 11.36 17.35 -10.08
N GLY A 9 12.69 17.32 -9.97
CA GLY A 9 13.46 16.09 -10.08
C GLY A 9 13.26 15.19 -8.84
N PRO A 10 13.47 13.87 -8.95
CA PRO A 10 13.23 12.93 -7.86
C PRO A 10 14.48 12.80 -7.00
N THR A 11 14.47 13.34 -5.77
CA THR A 11 15.10 12.77 -4.55
C THR A 11 15.07 13.80 -3.40
N GLN A 12 13.93 13.89 -2.70
CA GLN A 12 13.98 14.27 -1.28
C GLN A 12 14.09 12.98 -0.47
N MET A 13 15.33 12.58 -0.16
CA MET A 13 15.58 11.54 0.82
C MET A 13 15.26 12.06 2.24
N ASN A 14 14.55 11.22 2.99
CA ASN A 14 14.20 11.38 4.41
C ASN A 14 15.41 11.89 5.26
N PRO A 15 15.25 12.96 6.08
CA PRO A 15 16.34 13.55 6.87
C PRO A 15 16.93 12.61 7.95
N ALA A 16 16.33 11.46 8.22
CA ALA A 16 16.82 10.47 9.20
C ALA A 16 18.05 9.65 8.74
N HIS A 17 18.53 9.82 7.49
CA HIS A 17 19.64 9.04 6.93
C HIS A 17 20.77 9.90 6.33
N ARG A 18 21.17 10.98 7.01
CA ARG A 18 22.46 11.65 6.71
C ARG A 18 23.57 11.11 7.62
N TRP A 19 24.66 10.64 7.01
CA TRP A 19 25.88 10.31 7.74
C TRP A 19 26.49 11.60 8.32
N GLU A 20 26.61 11.68 9.65
CA GLU A 20 27.34 12.75 10.32
C GLU A 20 28.86 12.54 10.20
N PRO A 21 29.65 13.56 9.82
CA PRO A 21 31.09 13.44 9.75
C PRO A 21 31.68 13.15 11.15
N ARG A 22 32.58 12.15 11.23
CA ARG A 22 33.24 11.73 12.49
C ARG A 22 34.75 11.99 12.43
N PRO A 23 35.19 13.27 12.48
CA PRO A 23 36.60 13.65 12.29
C PRO A 23 37.54 13.09 13.37
N GLY A 24 37.04 12.87 14.59
CA GLY A 24 37.82 12.24 15.67
C GLY A 24 38.22 10.80 15.33
N PHE A 25 37.31 10.02 14.75
CA PHE A 25 37.56 8.63 14.37
C PHE A 25 38.48 8.52 13.15
N ALA A 26 38.34 9.43 12.18
CA ALA A 26 39.24 9.54 11.03
C ALA A 26 40.71 9.81 11.46
N ARG A 27 40.93 10.72 12.42
CA ARG A 27 42.27 10.99 12.98
C ARG A 27 42.83 9.79 13.72
N ALA A 28 42.02 9.11 14.51
CA ALA A 28 42.43 7.88 15.21
C ALA A 28 42.83 6.77 14.22
N LEU A 29 42.08 6.60 13.13
CA LEU A 29 42.37 5.61 12.09
C LEU A 29 43.68 5.92 11.36
N ARG A 30 43.94 7.20 11.02
CA ARG A 30 45.23 7.61 10.42
C ARG A 30 46.42 7.39 11.34
N LEU A 31 46.28 7.74 12.63
CA LEU A 31 47.32 7.49 13.64
C LEU A 31 47.56 5.98 13.82
N SER A 32 46.50 5.18 13.83
CA SER A 32 46.60 3.72 13.94
C SER A 32 47.29 3.10 12.73
N ALA A 33 46.96 3.54 11.51
CA ALA A 33 47.57 3.05 10.28
C ALA A 33 49.07 3.40 10.18
N ALA A 34 49.52 4.45 10.86
CA ALA A 34 50.93 4.82 10.95
C ALA A 34 51.68 4.08 12.08
N LEU A 35 51.05 3.91 13.25
CA LEU A 35 51.70 3.36 14.44
C LEU A 35 51.67 1.83 14.53
N LEU A 36 50.58 1.17 14.12
CA LEU A 36 50.46 -0.29 14.22
C LEU A 36 51.52 -1.06 13.42
N PRO A 37 51.87 -0.69 12.18
CA PRO A 37 52.92 -1.39 11.44
C PRO A 37 54.27 -1.37 12.17
N ILE A 38 54.60 -0.26 12.84
CA ILE A 38 55.84 -0.12 13.61
C ILE A 38 55.80 -1.02 14.84
N VAL A 39 54.71 -0.96 15.62
CA VAL A 39 54.54 -1.78 16.83
C VAL A 39 54.57 -3.27 16.50
N LEU A 40 53.84 -3.69 15.46
CA LEU A 40 53.78 -5.08 15.02
C LEU A 40 55.14 -5.56 14.49
N SER A 41 55.90 -4.71 13.81
CA SER A 41 57.24 -5.07 13.33
C SER A 41 58.25 -5.25 14.47
N VAL A 42 58.16 -4.41 15.51
CA VAL A 42 58.99 -4.57 16.72
C VAL A 42 58.62 -5.84 17.47
N MET A 43 57.32 -6.13 17.63
CA MET A 43 56.87 -7.39 18.24
C MET A 43 57.31 -8.61 17.44
N PHE A 44 57.23 -8.55 16.11
CA PHE A 44 57.66 -9.63 15.23
C PHE A 44 59.18 -9.85 15.29
N ALA A 45 59.98 -8.79 15.35
CA ALA A 45 61.41 -8.88 15.59
C ALA A 45 61.72 -9.56 16.92
N PHE A 46 61.01 -9.18 17.99
CA PHE A 46 61.20 -9.76 19.32
C PHE A 46 60.82 -11.25 19.36
N LEU A 47 59.76 -11.62 18.64
CA LEU A 47 59.32 -13.00 18.49
C LEU A 47 60.36 -13.84 17.70
N LEU A 48 60.89 -13.31 16.59
CA LEU A 48 61.93 -13.96 15.79
C LEU A 48 63.22 -14.18 16.58
N ILE A 49 63.65 -13.19 17.39
CA ILE A 49 64.83 -13.32 18.24
C ILE A 49 64.65 -14.43 19.29
N ARG A 50 63.41 -14.69 19.75
CA ARG A 50 63.12 -15.77 20.70
C ARG A 50 62.99 -17.15 20.06
N LEU A 51 62.49 -17.21 18.82
CA LEU A 51 62.25 -18.47 18.11
C LEU A 51 63.50 -18.96 17.37
N LEU A 52 64.37 -18.05 16.92
CA LEU A 52 65.58 -18.42 16.20
C LEU A 52 66.73 -18.74 17.16
N PRO A 53 67.45 -19.85 16.95
CA PRO A 53 68.60 -20.21 17.77
C PRO A 53 69.71 -19.16 17.62
N SER A 54 70.41 -18.86 18.73
CA SER A 54 71.53 -17.92 18.74
C SER A 54 72.74 -18.51 17.99
N PRO A 55 73.44 -17.70 17.16
CA PRO A 55 74.57 -18.18 16.37
C PRO A 55 75.75 -18.56 17.26
N ALA A 56 76.38 -19.70 16.98
CA ALA A 56 77.43 -20.28 17.82
C ALA A 56 78.84 -19.68 17.58
N THR A 57 79.05 -18.94 16.50
CA THR A 57 80.37 -18.38 16.13
C THR A 57 80.33 -16.90 15.76
N PRO A 58 81.41 -16.12 16.03
CA PRO A 58 81.45 -14.68 15.72
C PRO A 58 81.30 -14.34 14.23
N GLY A 59 81.60 -15.25 13.32
CA GLY A 59 81.41 -15.03 11.87
C GLY A 59 79.95 -15.19 11.41
N GLN A 60 79.15 -15.96 12.14
CA GLN A 60 77.74 -16.21 11.83
C GLN A 60 76.81 -15.14 12.41
N THR A 61 77.27 -14.34 13.37
CA THR A 61 76.47 -13.27 14.00
C THR A 61 76.08 -12.20 12.99
N ALA A 62 76.98 -11.80 12.10
CA ALA A 62 76.70 -10.80 11.07
C ALA A 62 75.63 -11.28 10.08
N GLY A 63 75.71 -12.54 9.63
CA GLY A 63 74.70 -13.15 8.74
C GLY A 63 73.35 -13.34 9.43
N TRP A 64 73.35 -13.67 10.71
CA TRP A 64 72.14 -13.82 11.50
C TRP A 64 71.42 -12.46 11.70
N TRP A 65 72.15 -11.40 12.05
CA TRP A 65 71.56 -10.07 12.16
C TRP A 65 71.08 -9.52 10.80
N ALA A 66 71.81 -9.78 9.72
CA ALA A 66 71.40 -9.36 8.38
C ALA A 66 70.12 -10.07 7.91
N THR A 67 70.01 -11.38 8.14
CA THR A 67 68.80 -12.15 7.79
C THR A 67 67.62 -11.72 8.64
N LEU A 68 67.80 -11.57 9.96
CA LEU A 68 66.77 -11.07 10.86
C LEU A 68 66.26 -9.69 10.41
N ALA A 69 67.17 -8.75 10.17
CA ALA A 69 66.82 -7.40 9.70
C ALA A 69 66.05 -7.45 8.38
N LEU A 70 66.47 -8.28 7.42
CA LEU A 70 65.78 -8.42 6.13
C LEU A 70 64.36 -8.96 6.29
N THR A 71 64.15 -10.01 7.11
CA THR A 71 62.80 -10.54 7.37
C THR A 71 61.89 -9.54 8.08
N VAL A 72 62.42 -8.78 9.04
CA VAL A 72 61.65 -7.74 9.74
C VAL A 72 61.28 -6.60 8.79
N VAL A 73 62.18 -6.20 7.89
CA VAL A 73 61.90 -5.18 6.87
C VAL A 73 60.82 -5.66 5.89
N ILE A 74 60.89 -6.90 5.42
CA ILE A 74 59.87 -7.48 4.53
C ILE A 74 58.50 -7.50 5.22
N PHE A 75 58.46 -7.93 6.48
CA PHE A 75 57.23 -7.93 7.28
C PHE A 75 56.68 -6.53 7.51
N ALA A 76 57.55 -5.55 7.81
CA ALA A 76 57.16 -4.15 8.00
C ALA A 76 56.54 -3.56 6.73
N VAL A 77 57.16 -3.78 5.56
CA VAL A 77 56.63 -3.33 4.26
C VAL A 77 55.30 -4.00 3.92
N GLY A 78 55.15 -5.29 4.26
CA GLY A 78 53.89 -6.02 4.10
C GLY A 78 52.77 -5.43 4.96
N CYS A 79 53.02 -5.25 6.26
CA CYS A 79 52.10 -4.60 7.19
C CYS A 79 51.75 -3.19 6.72
N GLU A 80 52.74 -2.38 6.37
CA GLU A 80 52.53 -1.01 5.91
C GLU A 80 51.64 -0.96 4.64
N ARG A 81 51.86 -1.85 3.66
CA ARG A 81 51.01 -1.94 2.47
C ARG A 81 49.56 -2.31 2.80
N VAL A 82 49.34 -3.15 3.79
CA VAL A 82 47.99 -3.54 4.23
C VAL A 82 47.32 -2.38 4.98
N PHE A 83 48.00 -1.76 5.94
CA PHE A 83 47.43 -0.67 6.74
C PHE A 83 47.25 0.64 5.95
N ARG A 84 48.11 0.93 4.95
CA ARG A 84 47.89 2.07 4.03
C ARG A 84 46.60 1.94 3.21
N ARG A 85 46.04 0.73 3.01
CA ARG A 85 44.73 0.55 2.37
C ARG A 85 43.56 1.05 3.23
N LEU A 86 43.79 1.39 4.50
CA LEU A 86 42.77 1.98 5.39
C LEU A 86 42.72 3.51 5.30
N ILE A 87 43.70 4.15 4.64
CA ILE A 87 43.77 5.61 4.49
C ILE A 87 42.59 6.19 3.69
N PRO A 88 42.14 5.57 2.56
CA PRO A 88 40.96 6.02 1.83
C PRO A 88 39.67 6.00 2.69
N ALA A 89 39.56 5.06 3.63
CA ALA A 89 38.43 5.02 4.57
C ALA A 89 38.44 6.18 5.57
N ALA A 90 39.63 6.64 5.99
CA ALA A 90 39.77 7.81 6.85
C ALA A 90 39.40 9.12 6.12
N THR A 91 39.64 9.23 4.81
CA THR A 91 39.18 10.37 4.01
C THR A 91 37.67 10.38 3.80
N LEU A 92 37.04 9.21 3.69
CA LEU A 92 35.58 9.08 3.60
C LEU A 92 34.87 9.49 4.90
N LEU A 93 35.46 9.19 6.06
CA LEU A 93 34.94 9.59 7.37
C LEU A 93 35.03 11.12 7.64
N GLU A 94 35.87 11.83 6.88
CA GLU A 94 36.06 13.30 6.96
C GLU A 94 35.20 14.07 5.94
N LEU A 95 34.82 13.47 4.81
CA LEU A 95 34.04 14.10 3.75
C LEU A 95 32.56 13.76 3.89
N SER A 96 31.70 14.77 4.03
CA SER A 96 30.24 14.61 3.91
C SER A 96 29.85 14.44 2.44
N LEU A 97 30.23 13.32 1.83
CA LEU A 97 29.87 13.00 0.46
C LEU A 97 28.62 12.11 0.46
N ALA A 98 27.56 12.64 -0.16
CA ALA A 98 26.26 12.03 -0.32
C ALA A 98 26.31 10.84 -1.29
N PHE A 99 26.97 9.75 -0.93
CA PHE A 99 26.82 8.46 -1.60
C PHE A 99 26.98 7.34 -0.56
N PRO A 100 25.95 6.51 -0.30
CA PRO A 100 26.11 5.33 0.54
C PRO A 100 26.99 4.30 -0.19
N ASP A 101 28.14 4.00 0.41
CA ASP A 101 29.12 3.02 -0.07
C ASP A 101 28.58 1.59 0.04
N ALA A 102 27.92 1.19 -1.06
CA ALA A 102 27.52 -0.11 -1.56
C ALA A 102 26.07 0.04 -2.01
N ALA A 103 25.85 0.41 -3.28
CA ALA A 103 24.55 0.26 -3.89
C ALA A 103 24.07 -1.18 -3.55
N PRO A 104 22.93 -1.34 -2.86
CA PRO A 104 22.38 -2.67 -2.68
C PRO A 104 22.32 -3.30 -4.07
N SER A 105 22.81 -4.54 -4.19
CA SER A 105 22.71 -5.30 -5.44
C SER A 105 21.38 -4.98 -6.10
N ARG A 106 21.35 -4.56 -7.37
CA ARG A 106 20.10 -4.18 -8.06
C ARG A 106 19.01 -5.26 -7.83
N PHE A 107 19.43 -6.51 -7.77
CA PHE A 107 18.61 -7.65 -7.36
C PHE A 107 18.05 -7.61 -5.91
N ASN A 108 18.87 -7.26 -4.91
CA ASN A 108 18.40 -7.11 -3.53
C ASN A 108 17.48 -5.89 -3.36
N ALA A 109 17.66 -4.85 -4.18
CA ALA A 109 16.73 -3.73 -4.24
C ALA A 109 15.40 -4.17 -4.85
N ALA A 110 15.42 -4.87 -5.99
CA ALA A 110 14.23 -5.43 -6.66
C ALA A 110 13.46 -6.47 -5.82
N LEU A 111 14.16 -7.26 -4.99
CA LEU A 111 13.53 -8.18 -4.04
C LEU A 111 12.80 -7.46 -2.90
N ARG A 112 13.30 -6.30 -2.47
CA ARG A 112 12.74 -5.54 -1.33
C ARG A 112 11.66 -4.55 -1.71
N THR A 113 11.58 -4.15 -2.98
CA THR A 113 10.53 -3.24 -3.45
C THR A 113 9.19 -3.99 -3.57
N ARG A 114 8.15 -3.47 -2.90
CA ARG A 114 6.75 -3.97 -2.90
C ARG A 114 6.62 -5.50 -2.83
N SER A 115 7.15 -6.09 -1.75
CA SER A 115 6.94 -7.52 -1.45
C SER A 115 5.52 -7.79 -0.97
N VAL A 116 5.07 -9.05 -0.99
CA VAL A 116 3.75 -9.45 -0.43
C VAL A 116 3.59 -8.97 1.02
N ARG A 117 4.66 -9.03 1.82
CA ARG A 117 4.68 -8.51 3.20
C ARG A 117 4.55 -6.98 3.27
N THR A 118 5.07 -6.27 2.28
CA THR A 118 4.95 -4.81 2.19
C THR A 118 3.52 -4.41 1.86
N LEU A 119 2.86 -5.13 0.95
CA LEU A 119 1.45 -4.90 0.62
C LEU A 119 0.52 -5.28 1.76
N GLN A 120 0.73 -6.44 2.42
CA GLN A 120 -0.03 -6.81 3.63
C GLN A 120 0.10 -5.73 4.69
N ARG A 121 1.29 -5.15 4.84
CA ARG A 121 1.53 -4.03 5.74
C ARG A 121 0.79 -2.76 5.30
N GLU A 122 0.84 -2.39 4.02
CA GLU A 122 0.14 -1.21 3.49
C GLU A 122 -1.39 -1.33 3.60
N LEU A 123 -1.95 -2.53 3.40
CA LEU A 123 -3.36 -2.85 3.66
C LEU A 123 -3.69 -2.76 5.16
N SER A 124 -2.82 -3.30 6.03
CA SER A 124 -3.03 -3.23 7.48
C SER A 124 -2.83 -1.82 8.07
N GLU A 125 -2.04 -0.99 7.40
CA GLU A 125 -1.76 0.41 7.77
C GLU A 125 -2.77 1.39 7.14
N GLY A 126 -3.78 0.89 6.39
CA GLY A 126 -4.83 1.73 5.77
C GLY A 126 -4.35 2.58 4.59
N ASN A 127 -3.13 2.36 4.09
CA ASN A 127 -2.54 3.11 2.97
C ASN A 127 -3.12 2.70 1.60
N LEU A 128 -3.85 1.59 1.55
CA LEU A 128 -4.57 1.08 0.38
C LEU A 128 -5.98 0.70 0.82
N ASP A 129 -6.99 1.39 0.28
CA ASP A 129 -8.40 1.08 0.54
C ASP A 129 -8.75 -0.29 -0.09
N PRO A 130 -9.12 -1.32 0.71
CA PRO A 130 -9.47 -2.66 0.20
C PRO A 130 -10.68 -2.67 -0.75
N ALA A 131 -11.58 -1.68 -0.65
CA ALA A 131 -12.78 -1.57 -1.49
C ALA A 131 -12.51 -0.81 -2.81
N SER A 132 -11.33 -0.18 -2.95
CA SER A 132 -10.91 0.42 -4.20
C SER A 132 -10.51 -0.65 -5.22
N ALA A 133 -10.68 -0.40 -6.52
CA ALA A 133 -10.29 -1.35 -7.57
C ALA A 133 -8.80 -1.80 -7.47
N PRO A 134 -7.83 -0.93 -7.11
CA PRO A 134 -6.47 -1.37 -6.79
C PRO A 134 -6.37 -2.21 -5.51
N GLY A 135 -7.14 -1.89 -4.46
CA GLY A 135 -7.13 -2.64 -3.21
C GLY A 135 -7.72 -4.04 -3.34
N GLU A 136 -8.83 -4.20 -4.05
CA GLU A 136 -9.46 -5.49 -4.32
C GLU A 136 -8.51 -6.41 -5.10
N ALA A 137 -7.83 -5.88 -6.12
CA ALA A 137 -6.82 -6.61 -6.88
C ALA A 137 -5.62 -7.03 -6.00
N VAL A 138 -5.18 -6.17 -5.08
CA VAL A 138 -4.07 -6.47 -4.15
C VAL A 138 -4.47 -7.55 -3.14
N VAL A 139 -5.71 -7.54 -2.62
CA VAL A 139 -6.22 -8.59 -1.72
C VAL A 139 -6.26 -9.94 -2.46
N GLN A 140 -6.83 -9.98 -3.66
CA GLN A 140 -6.88 -11.20 -4.48
C GLN A 140 -5.47 -11.73 -4.82
N LEU A 141 -4.52 -10.85 -5.12
CA LEU A 141 -3.11 -11.21 -5.34
C LEU A 141 -2.45 -11.85 -4.12
N ILE A 142 -2.68 -11.30 -2.92
CA ILE A 142 -2.12 -11.83 -1.66
C ILE A 142 -2.69 -13.22 -1.38
N ASP A 143 -3.99 -13.41 -1.59
CA ASP A 143 -4.67 -14.68 -1.42
C ASP A 143 -4.15 -15.74 -2.40
N MET A 144 -4.06 -15.40 -3.68
CA MET A 144 -3.49 -16.27 -4.72
C MET A 144 -2.04 -16.63 -4.43
N SER A 145 -1.20 -15.67 -4.03
CA SER A 145 0.21 -15.90 -3.70
C SER A 145 0.37 -16.79 -2.47
N THR A 146 -0.52 -16.66 -1.48
CA THR A 146 -0.48 -17.46 -0.25
C THR A 146 -0.99 -18.88 -0.51
N ALA A 147 -2.08 -19.02 -1.28
CA ALA A 147 -2.58 -20.31 -1.74
C ALA A 147 -1.50 -21.06 -2.54
N LEU A 148 -0.82 -20.39 -3.48
CA LEU A 148 0.21 -21.00 -4.31
C LEU A 148 1.41 -21.48 -3.47
N THR A 149 1.83 -20.68 -2.48
CA THR A 149 2.93 -21.03 -1.57
C THR A 149 2.60 -22.22 -0.65
N ASN A 150 1.32 -22.38 -0.30
CA ASN A 150 0.85 -23.52 0.51
C ASN A 150 0.72 -24.81 -0.31
N HIS A 151 0.30 -24.69 -1.57
CA HIS A 151 0.07 -25.82 -2.47
C HIS A 151 1.37 -26.42 -3.03
N ASP A 152 2.41 -25.61 -3.22
CA ASP A 152 3.73 -26.06 -3.68
C ASP A 152 4.85 -25.59 -2.74
N ARG A 153 5.39 -26.51 -1.94
CA ARG A 153 6.50 -26.20 -1.01
C ARG A 153 7.80 -25.85 -1.76
N ALA A 154 7.97 -26.27 -3.02
CA ALA A 154 9.16 -26.04 -3.82
C ALA A 154 9.22 -24.64 -4.45
N THR A 155 8.09 -23.94 -4.58
CA THR A 155 8.03 -22.55 -5.09
C THR A 155 8.31 -21.50 -4.02
N ARG A 156 8.59 -21.88 -2.77
CA ARG A 156 8.86 -20.93 -1.68
C ARG A 156 10.04 -20.02 -2.03
N GLY A 157 9.73 -18.77 -2.35
CA GLY A 157 10.68 -17.74 -2.76
C GLY A 157 11.17 -17.85 -4.21
N HIS A 158 10.73 -18.83 -5.01
CA HIS A 158 11.00 -18.91 -6.45
C HIS A 158 10.31 -17.76 -7.18
N THR A 159 9.01 -17.63 -6.96
CA THR A 159 8.16 -16.62 -7.59
C THR A 159 8.62 -15.19 -7.28
N GLU A 160 9.10 -14.96 -6.04
CA GLU A 160 9.74 -13.71 -5.61
C GLU A 160 11.05 -13.41 -6.36
N ARG A 161 11.87 -14.43 -6.65
CA ARG A 161 13.10 -14.27 -7.42
C ARG A 161 12.83 -14.08 -8.90
N VAL A 162 11.88 -14.82 -9.48
CA VAL A 162 11.42 -14.65 -10.86
C VAL A 162 10.89 -13.24 -11.07
N ARG A 163 10.05 -12.73 -10.15
CA ARG A 163 9.63 -11.32 -10.14
C ARG A 163 10.81 -10.36 -10.17
N ALA A 164 11.78 -10.55 -9.27
CA ALA A 164 12.95 -9.68 -9.19
C ALA A 164 13.79 -9.72 -10.48
N TYR A 165 13.92 -10.88 -11.13
CA TYR A 165 14.59 -10.98 -12.44
C TYR A 165 13.77 -10.32 -13.55
N ALA A 166 12.46 -10.51 -13.59
CA ALA A 166 11.58 -9.90 -14.58
C ALA A 166 11.63 -8.36 -14.51
N ILE A 167 11.63 -7.78 -13.31
CA ILE A 167 11.80 -6.33 -13.11
C ILE A 167 13.14 -5.85 -13.69
N LEU A 168 14.25 -6.52 -13.35
CA LEU A 168 15.57 -6.12 -13.84
C LEU A 168 15.69 -6.22 -15.36
N ILE A 169 15.08 -7.23 -15.96
CA ILE A 169 15.01 -7.39 -17.42
C ILE A 169 14.18 -6.25 -18.03
N GLY A 170 13.00 -5.96 -17.47
CA GLY A 170 12.13 -4.88 -17.92
C GLY A 170 12.79 -3.49 -17.83
N GLU A 171 13.50 -3.21 -16.74
CA GLU A 171 14.30 -2.00 -16.56
C GLU A 171 15.41 -1.88 -17.61
N GLU A 172 16.13 -2.97 -17.88
CA GLU A 172 17.21 -3.00 -18.88
C GLU A 172 16.66 -2.85 -20.31
N MET A 173 15.44 -3.32 -20.57
CA MET A 173 14.71 -3.10 -21.82
C MET A 173 14.13 -1.68 -21.95
N GLY A 174 14.21 -0.86 -20.90
CA GLY A 174 13.71 0.52 -20.91
C GLY A 174 12.19 0.65 -20.80
N LEU A 175 11.52 -0.31 -20.16
CA LEU A 175 10.08 -0.22 -19.91
C LEU A 175 9.78 0.97 -18.97
N PRO A 176 8.67 1.69 -19.19
CA PRO A 176 8.27 2.77 -18.29
C PRO A 176 7.77 2.20 -16.94
N GLU A 177 7.91 2.97 -15.87
CA GLU A 177 7.58 2.54 -14.50
C GLU A 177 6.19 1.89 -14.34
N PRO A 178 5.09 2.40 -14.96
CA PRO A 178 3.78 1.75 -14.84
C PRO A 178 3.73 0.34 -15.44
N GLU A 179 4.50 0.07 -16.50
CA GLU A 179 4.59 -1.25 -17.13
C GLU A 179 5.44 -2.20 -16.28
N ILE A 180 6.50 -1.69 -15.63
CA ILE A 180 7.31 -2.46 -14.66
C ILE A 180 6.45 -2.88 -13.46
N GLU A 181 5.56 -2.00 -12.98
CA GLU A 181 4.64 -2.34 -11.90
C GLU A 181 3.65 -3.44 -12.30
N ARG A 182 3.11 -3.42 -13.52
CA ARG A 182 2.23 -4.51 -14.02
C ARG A 182 3.00 -5.82 -14.19
N LEU A 183 4.20 -5.76 -14.77
CA LEU A 183 5.10 -6.91 -14.93
C LEU A 183 5.46 -7.56 -13.60
N ARG A 184 5.68 -6.75 -12.57
CA ARG A 184 5.97 -7.23 -11.21
C ARG A 184 4.87 -8.15 -10.70
N TRP A 185 3.62 -7.74 -10.84
CA TRP A 185 2.47 -8.53 -10.38
C TRP A 185 2.22 -9.75 -11.26
N ALA A 186 2.29 -9.58 -12.58
CA ALA A 186 2.15 -10.68 -13.52
C ALA A 186 3.21 -11.78 -13.31
N ALA A 187 4.47 -11.41 -13.07
CA ALA A 187 5.53 -12.35 -12.74
C ALA A 187 5.33 -13.04 -11.38
N MET A 188 4.70 -12.35 -10.41
CA MET A 188 4.38 -12.92 -9.10
C MET A 188 3.30 -14.01 -9.17
N ILE A 189 2.41 -13.96 -10.14
CA ILE A 189 1.29 -14.89 -10.24
C ILE A 189 1.36 -15.81 -11.46
N HIS A 190 2.48 -15.81 -12.18
CA HIS A 190 2.62 -16.55 -13.45
C HIS A 190 2.26 -18.04 -13.31
N ASP A 191 2.56 -18.64 -12.16
CA ASP A 191 2.36 -20.06 -11.88
C ASP A 191 1.07 -20.36 -11.08
N VAL A 192 0.16 -19.39 -10.92
CA VAL A 192 -1.07 -19.54 -10.09
C VAL A 192 -1.94 -20.73 -10.52
N GLY A 193 -1.90 -21.12 -11.80
CA GLY A 193 -2.64 -22.27 -12.31
C GLY A 193 -2.21 -23.63 -11.73
N LYS A 194 -1.03 -23.73 -11.10
CA LYS A 194 -0.59 -24.94 -10.37
C LYS A 194 -1.55 -25.29 -9.22
N LEU A 195 -2.34 -24.35 -8.72
CA LEU A 195 -3.40 -24.59 -7.73
C LEU A 195 -4.42 -25.65 -8.16
N LYS A 196 -4.70 -25.78 -9.47
CA LYS A 196 -5.60 -26.81 -10.01
C LYS A 196 -4.92 -28.14 -10.27
N VAL A 197 -3.59 -28.20 -10.23
CA VAL A 197 -2.84 -29.45 -10.45
C VAL A 197 -2.73 -30.20 -9.11
N PRO A 198 -3.05 -31.50 -9.04
CA PRO A 198 -2.95 -32.27 -7.80
C PRO A 198 -1.55 -32.22 -7.16
N ALA A 199 -1.49 -32.03 -5.84
CA ALA A 199 -0.24 -31.96 -5.08
C ALA A 199 0.61 -33.24 -5.20
N SER A 200 -0.03 -34.41 -5.42
CA SER A 200 0.65 -35.69 -5.65
C SER A 200 1.47 -35.71 -6.94
N ILE A 201 1.11 -34.90 -7.95
CA ILE A 201 1.88 -34.73 -9.19
C ILE A 201 3.00 -33.70 -8.98
N LEU A 202 2.71 -32.58 -8.30
CA LEU A 202 3.65 -31.48 -8.10
C LEU A 202 4.83 -31.84 -7.17
N SER A 203 4.59 -32.67 -6.15
CA SER A 203 5.58 -33.05 -5.14
C SER A 203 6.29 -34.37 -5.42
N LYS A 204 6.02 -35.00 -6.57
CA LYS A 204 6.58 -36.31 -6.94
C LYS A 204 8.10 -36.20 -7.17
N PRO A 205 8.92 -37.07 -6.55
CA PRO A 205 10.38 -37.02 -6.71
C PRO A 205 10.89 -37.60 -8.05
N SER A 206 10.06 -38.40 -8.75
CA SER A 206 10.37 -38.99 -10.04
C SER A 206 9.74 -38.21 -11.20
N ARG A 207 10.24 -38.43 -12.43
CA ARG A 207 9.69 -37.76 -13.62
C ARG A 207 8.20 -38.07 -13.80
N PRO A 208 7.37 -37.07 -14.16
CA PRO A 208 5.97 -37.31 -14.49
C PRO A 208 5.82 -38.33 -15.62
N THR A 209 4.82 -39.20 -15.51
CA THR A 209 4.33 -40.04 -16.61
C THR A 209 3.66 -39.20 -17.68
N ASP A 210 3.44 -39.74 -18.88
CA ASP A 210 2.79 -38.99 -19.98
C ASP A 210 1.41 -38.45 -19.61
N ALA A 211 0.64 -39.20 -18.81
CA ALA A 211 -0.67 -38.77 -18.31
C ALA A 211 -0.55 -37.66 -17.24
N GLU A 212 0.43 -37.75 -16.34
CA GLU A 212 0.71 -36.71 -15.34
C GLU A 212 1.26 -35.44 -16.00
N TRP A 213 2.08 -35.59 -17.04
CA TRP A 213 2.58 -34.47 -17.86
C TRP A 213 1.43 -33.78 -18.60
N ALA A 214 0.50 -34.53 -19.18
CA ALA A 214 -0.67 -33.98 -19.85
C ALA A 214 -1.59 -33.18 -18.91
N GLU A 215 -1.62 -33.51 -17.61
CA GLU A 215 -2.32 -32.72 -16.60
C GLU A 215 -1.49 -31.50 -16.16
N LEU A 216 -0.19 -31.69 -15.93
CA LEU A 216 0.72 -30.62 -15.52
C LEU A 216 0.82 -29.52 -16.60
N SER A 217 0.83 -29.87 -17.88
CA SER A 217 0.91 -28.90 -18.99
C SER A 217 -0.33 -28.03 -19.15
N LYS A 218 -1.43 -28.30 -18.43
CA LYS A 218 -2.65 -27.47 -18.44
C LYS A 218 -2.56 -26.27 -17.50
N HIS A 219 -1.58 -26.23 -16.59
CA HIS A 219 -1.49 -25.16 -15.60
C HIS A 219 -1.39 -23.74 -16.18
N PRO A 220 -0.83 -23.47 -17.37
CA PRO A 220 -0.87 -22.11 -17.92
C PRO A 220 -2.30 -21.72 -18.31
N GLY A 221 -3.06 -22.65 -18.88
CA GLY A 221 -4.49 -22.46 -19.18
C GLY A 221 -5.31 -22.18 -17.91
N TYR A 222 -5.07 -22.97 -16.85
CA TYR A 222 -5.67 -22.70 -15.54
C TYR A 222 -5.24 -21.34 -14.96
N GLY A 223 -3.98 -20.95 -15.18
CA GLY A 223 -3.43 -19.66 -14.76
C GLY A 223 -4.16 -18.50 -15.42
N ALA A 224 -4.37 -18.57 -16.74
CA ALA A 224 -5.13 -17.57 -17.50
C ALA A 224 -6.56 -17.38 -16.95
N GLU A 225 -7.25 -18.47 -16.58
CA GLU A 225 -8.58 -18.39 -15.95
C GLU A 225 -8.55 -17.67 -14.59
N TYR A 226 -7.54 -17.94 -13.75
CA TYR A 226 -7.43 -17.34 -12.42
C TYR A 226 -7.14 -15.84 -12.44
N VAL A 227 -6.36 -15.38 -13.42
CA VAL A 227 -5.93 -13.97 -13.51
C VAL A 227 -6.86 -13.10 -14.34
N GLU A 228 -7.85 -13.69 -15.02
CA GLU A 228 -8.83 -12.95 -15.84
C GLU A 228 -9.57 -11.84 -15.06
N PRO A 229 -10.00 -12.03 -13.79
CA PRO A 229 -10.58 -10.96 -12.99
C PRO A 229 -9.65 -9.75 -12.78
N LEU A 230 -8.33 -9.93 -12.89
CA LEU A 230 -7.33 -8.87 -12.74
C LEU A 230 -7.07 -8.10 -14.04
N ARG A 231 -7.68 -8.48 -15.17
CA ARG A 231 -7.48 -7.85 -16.49
C ARG A 231 -7.77 -6.34 -16.50
N PRO A 232 -8.76 -5.78 -15.78
CA PRO A 232 -8.96 -4.33 -15.72
C PRO A 232 -7.76 -3.56 -15.13
N TRP A 233 -6.91 -4.21 -14.33
CA TRP A 233 -5.79 -3.60 -13.62
C TRP A 233 -4.42 -3.95 -14.23
N LEU A 234 -4.23 -5.22 -14.60
CA LEU A 234 -3.00 -5.71 -15.24
C LEU A 234 -3.01 -5.56 -16.76
N HIS A 235 -4.16 -5.30 -17.38
CA HIS A 235 -4.32 -5.25 -18.84
C HIS A 235 -3.74 -6.49 -19.51
N ASP A 236 -3.01 -6.32 -20.61
CA ASP A 236 -2.40 -7.40 -21.40
C ASP A 236 -1.31 -8.18 -20.63
N TRP A 237 -0.87 -7.69 -19.46
CA TRP A 237 0.05 -8.44 -18.60
C TRP A 237 -0.61 -9.63 -17.88
N THR A 238 -1.94 -9.75 -17.92
CA THR A 238 -2.63 -10.97 -17.48
C THR A 238 -2.28 -12.18 -18.33
N ASP A 239 -1.94 -11.98 -19.59
CA ASP A 239 -1.63 -13.06 -20.53
C ASP A 239 -0.33 -13.81 -20.15
N VAL A 240 0.49 -13.24 -19.25
CA VAL A 240 1.72 -13.86 -18.73
C VAL A 240 1.46 -15.25 -18.16
N ALA A 241 0.43 -15.42 -17.33
CA ALA A 241 0.15 -16.70 -16.68
C ALA A 241 -0.32 -17.79 -17.67
N GLY A 242 -0.85 -17.37 -18.82
CA GLY A 242 -1.29 -18.27 -19.89
C GLY A 242 -0.22 -18.61 -20.92
N GLN A 243 0.82 -17.78 -21.05
CA GLN A 243 1.76 -17.80 -22.16
C GLN A 243 3.22 -17.99 -21.74
N HIS A 244 3.56 -18.04 -20.44
CA HIS A 244 4.96 -18.15 -19.98
C HIS A 244 5.68 -19.45 -20.38
N HIS A 245 4.93 -20.45 -20.88
CA HIS A 245 5.46 -21.69 -21.45
C HIS A 245 5.41 -21.76 -22.99
N GLU A 246 5.01 -20.68 -23.65
CA GLU A 246 5.14 -20.54 -25.09
C GLU A 246 6.61 -20.34 -25.48
N HIS A 247 7.02 -20.88 -26.63
CA HIS A 247 8.40 -20.78 -27.12
C HIS A 247 8.48 -19.84 -28.32
N TRP A 248 9.58 -19.11 -28.44
CA TRP A 248 9.78 -18.15 -29.52
C TRP A 248 9.59 -18.74 -30.93
N ASP A 249 9.95 -20.00 -31.13
CA ASP A 249 9.81 -20.74 -32.39
C ASP A 249 8.45 -21.43 -32.59
N GLY A 250 7.51 -21.27 -31.65
CA GLY A 250 6.19 -21.89 -31.71
C GLY A 250 6.12 -23.35 -31.22
N SER A 251 7.22 -23.91 -30.67
CA SER A 251 7.24 -25.26 -30.11
C SER A 251 6.67 -25.37 -28.68
N GLY A 252 6.23 -24.26 -28.10
CA GLY A 252 5.72 -24.17 -26.74
C GLY A 252 4.24 -24.57 -26.61
N TYR A 253 3.68 -24.35 -25.42
CA TYR A 253 2.31 -24.69 -25.07
C TYR A 253 1.71 -23.59 -24.18
N PRO A 254 0.37 -23.47 -24.06
CA PRO A 254 -0.67 -24.38 -24.51
C PRO A 254 -1.24 -24.14 -25.92
N VAL A 255 -1.01 -22.97 -26.53
CA VAL A 255 -1.62 -22.56 -27.81
C VAL A 255 -0.65 -22.72 -28.98
N GLY A 256 0.66 -22.64 -28.74
CA GLY A 256 1.69 -22.72 -29.78
C GLY A 256 1.93 -21.37 -30.46
N LEU A 257 1.91 -20.29 -29.67
CA LEU A 257 2.21 -18.93 -30.13
C LEU A 257 3.70 -18.80 -30.45
N SER A 258 4.05 -17.91 -31.39
CA SER A 258 5.44 -17.73 -31.83
C SER A 258 5.81 -16.25 -31.95
N GLY A 259 7.10 -15.95 -31.79
CA GLY A 259 7.64 -14.61 -31.96
C GLY A 259 6.93 -13.54 -31.11
N THR A 260 6.43 -12.51 -31.77
CA THR A 260 5.74 -11.38 -31.13
C THR A 260 4.27 -11.62 -30.83
N ASP A 261 3.71 -12.76 -31.24
CA ASP A 261 2.34 -13.15 -30.87
C ASP A 261 2.28 -13.56 -29.38
N ILE A 262 3.43 -13.87 -28.79
CA ILE A 262 3.60 -14.06 -27.34
C ILE A 262 3.71 -12.69 -26.68
N SER A 263 2.91 -12.43 -25.64
CA SER A 263 2.94 -11.18 -24.89
C SER A 263 4.36 -10.87 -24.40
N LEU A 264 4.71 -9.57 -24.37
CA LEU A 264 6.04 -9.15 -23.92
C LEU A 264 6.33 -9.61 -22.48
N GLY A 265 5.34 -9.55 -21.60
CA GLY A 265 5.48 -10.06 -20.24
C GLY A 265 5.78 -11.55 -20.18
N ALA A 266 5.11 -12.38 -20.98
CA ALA A 266 5.35 -13.82 -21.00
C ALA A 266 6.76 -14.14 -21.49
N ARG A 267 7.26 -13.41 -22.51
CA ARG A 267 8.63 -13.53 -22.99
C ARG A 267 9.67 -13.18 -21.93
N ILE A 268 9.42 -12.12 -21.14
CA ILE A 268 10.28 -11.71 -20.03
C ILE A 268 10.25 -12.76 -18.90
N VAL A 269 9.07 -13.20 -18.51
CA VAL A 269 8.89 -14.18 -17.41
C VAL A 269 9.45 -15.55 -17.77
N ALA A 270 9.31 -16.01 -19.02
CA ALA A 270 9.90 -17.27 -19.48
C ALA A 270 11.43 -17.30 -19.32
N VAL A 271 12.11 -16.18 -19.62
CA VAL A 271 13.56 -16.05 -19.43
C VAL A 271 13.93 -15.98 -17.95
N ALA A 272 13.16 -15.22 -17.16
CA ALA A 272 13.36 -15.09 -15.72
C ALA A 272 13.16 -16.41 -14.96
N ASP A 273 12.12 -17.15 -15.31
CA ASP A 273 11.78 -18.47 -14.76
C ASP A 273 12.88 -19.49 -15.08
N ALA A 274 13.21 -19.66 -16.37
CA ALA A 274 14.28 -20.57 -16.80
C ALA A 274 15.61 -20.26 -16.11
N PHE A 275 15.95 -18.98 -15.92
CA PHE A 275 17.15 -18.58 -15.21
C PHE A 275 17.13 -18.94 -13.73
N ASP A 276 16.01 -18.72 -13.02
CA ASP A 276 15.88 -19.13 -11.62
C ASP A 276 15.93 -20.65 -11.47
N VAL A 277 15.25 -21.38 -12.36
CA VAL A 277 15.21 -22.84 -12.44
C VAL A 277 16.61 -23.44 -12.66
N MET A 278 17.48 -22.79 -13.43
CA MET A 278 18.87 -23.20 -13.64
C MET A 278 19.80 -22.88 -12.46
N THR A 279 19.56 -21.77 -11.75
CA THR A 279 20.50 -21.24 -10.74
C THR A 279 20.10 -21.52 -9.29
N SER A 280 18.86 -21.95 -9.05
CA SER A 280 18.36 -22.37 -7.75
C SER A 280 18.86 -23.77 -7.36
N ILE A 281 19.04 -23.99 -6.05
CA ILE A 281 19.39 -25.31 -5.50
C ILE A 281 18.07 -26.07 -5.33
N ARG A 282 17.96 -27.28 -5.91
CA ARG A 282 16.80 -28.17 -5.72
C ARG A 282 17.21 -29.41 -4.94
N SER A 283 16.22 -30.10 -4.35
CA SER A 283 16.39 -31.28 -3.50
C SER A 283 17.22 -32.42 -4.12
N TYR A 284 17.46 -32.39 -5.44
CA TYR A 284 18.18 -33.41 -6.20
C TYR A 284 19.34 -32.90 -7.07
N LYS A 285 19.68 -31.59 -7.06
CA LYS A 285 20.77 -31.04 -7.89
C LYS A 285 21.29 -29.68 -7.39
N ASP A 286 22.62 -29.54 -7.35
CA ASP A 286 23.29 -28.24 -7.16
C ASP A 286 23.02 -27.31 -8.35
N GLY A 287 22.63 -26.06 -8.07
CA GLY A 287 22.32 -25.07 -9.11
C GLY A 287 23.55 -24.70 -9.96
N SER A 288 23.36 -24.54 -11.27
CA SER A 288 24.45 -24.18 -12.20
C SER A 288 25.03 -22.79 -11.87
N PRO A 289 26.35 -22.59 -12.05
CA PRO A 289 26.95 -21.26 -11.97
C PRO A 289 26.26 -20.27 -12.91
N VAL A 290 26.08 -19.03 -12.45
CA VAL A 290 25.40 -17.95 -13.22
C VAL A 290 25.94 -17.78 -14.65
N ALA A 291 27.25 -18.00 -14.84
CA ALA A 291 27.88 -17.92 -16.16
C ALA A 291 27.40 -19.02 -17.12
N GLU A 292 27.16 -20.22 -16.62
CA GLU A 292 26.64 -21.35 -17.40
C GLU A 292 25.17 -21.16 -17.74
N ALA A 293 24.35 -20.71 -16.76
CA ALA A 293 22.95 -20.37 -17.01
C ALA A 293 22.79 -19.27 -18.06
N LYS A 294 23.63 -18.22 -18.02
CA LYS A 294 23.65 -17.17 -19.06
C LYS A 294 24.07 -17.71 -20.42
N ALA A 295 25.03 -18.64 -20.47
CA ALA A 295 25.44 -19.28 -21.72
C ALA A 295 24.32 -20.13 -22.34
N GLU A 296 23.56 -20.84 -21.50
CA GLU A 296 22.42 -21.64 -21.95
C GLU A 296 21.25 -20.77 -22.47
N LEU A 297 20.92 -19.68 -21.77
CA LEU A 297 19.94 -18.71 -22.30
C LEU A 297 20.37 -18.15 -23.66
N ALA A 298 21.64 -17.81 -23.82
CA ALA A 298 22.18 -17.32 -25.09
C ALA A 298 22.13 -18.39 -26.21
N ARG A 299 22.31 -19.67 -25.86
CA ARG A 299 22.19 -20.79 -26.81
C ARG A 299 20.73 -21.00 -27.27
N CYS A 300 19.78 -20.81 -26.36
CA CYS A 300 18.34 -20.97 -26.63
C CYS A 300 17.66 -19.69 -27.18
N ALA A 301 18.40 -18.60 -27.36
CA ALA A 301 17.88 -17.37 -27.96
C ALA A 301 17.44 -17.61 -29.41
N GLY A 302 16.22 -17.20 -29.75
CA GLY A 302 15.64 -17.37 -31.09
C GLY A 302 15.03 -18.74 -31.35
N SER A 303 15.07 -19.66 -30.38
CA SER A 303 14.32 -20.93 -30.40
C SER A 303 13.31 -20.95 -29.25
N GLN A 304 13.79 -21.14 -28.02
CA GLN A 304 12.93 -21.12 -26.84
C GLN A 304 12.62 -19.70 -26.38
N PHE A 305 13.61 -18.80 -26.40
CA PHE A 305 13.50 -17.46 -25.79
C PHE A 305 13.62 -16.34 -26.82
N ASP A 306 12.95 -15.22 -26.55
CA ASP A 306 13.09 -13.98 -27.33
C ASP A 306 14.55 -13.47 -27.28
N PRO A 307 15.24 -13.30 -28.44
CA PRO A 307 16.61 -12.80 -28.48
C PRO A 307 16.84 -11.45 -27.78
N GLU A 308 15.89 -10.52 -27.86
CA GLU A 308 16.05 -9.18 -27.25
C GLU A 308 15.88 -9.25 -25.72
N VAL A 309 14.99 -10.11 -25.22
CA VAL A 309 14.84 -10.35 -23.78
C VAL A 309 16.09 -11.04 -23.21
N VAL A 310 16.62 -12.05 -23.91
CA VAL A 310 17.87 -12.72 -23.50
C VAL A 310 19.02 -11.72 -23.45
N LYS A 311 19.15 -10.86 -24.46
CA LYS A 311 20.16 -9.81 -24.50
C LYS A 311 20.04 -8.84 -23.31
N ALA A 312 18.83 -8.44 -22.95
CA ALA A 312 18.60 -7.64 -21.74
C ALA A 312 19.03 -8.39 -20.47
N MET A 313 18.64 -9.67 -20.31
CA MET A 313 19.06 -10.50 -19.17
C MET A 313 20.59 -10.68 -19.08
N LEU A 314 21.28 -10.75 -20.23
CA LEU A 314 22.74 -10.77 -20.25
C LEU A 314 23.36 -9.45 -19.73
N GLY A 315 22.72 -8.31 -20.01
CA GLY A 315 23.08 -6.97 -19.51
C GLY A 315 22.84 -6.75 -18.02
N VAL A 316 21.90 -7.49 -17.41
CA VAL A 316 21.61 -7.41 -15.97
C VAL A 316 22.85 -7.80 -15.13
N SER A 317 23.27 -6.87 -14.27
CA SER A 317 24.37 -7.06 -13.32
C SER A 317 23.91 -7.79 -12.05
N MET A 318 24.54 -8.94 -11.77
CA MET A 318 24.12 -9.86 -10.71
C MET A 318 25.13 -9.86 -9.56
N PRO A 319 24.68 -9.97 -8.29
CA PRO A 319 25.60 -10.05 -7.16
C PRO A 319 26.40 -11.36 -7.25
N ARG A 320 27.74 -11.27 -7.17
CA ARG A 320 28.59 -12.45 -6.96
C ARG A 320 28.24 -13.08 -5.61
N ARG A 321 27.84 -14.37 -5.59
CA ARG A 321 27.55 -15.10 -4.35
C ARG A 321 28.73 -14.98 -3.39
N ARG A 322 28.49 -14.34 -2.25
CA ARG A 322 29.46 -14.06 -1.18
C ARG A 322 29.61 -15.30 -0.30
N GLY A 323 30.22 -16.35 -0.83
CA GLY A 323 30.55 -17.55 -0.07
C GLY A 323 32.04 -17.83 0.08
N TRP A 324 32.90 -17.27 -0.77
CA TRP A 324 34.31 -17.69 -0.89
C TRP A 324 35.26 -16.48 -0.99
N GLY A 325 34.98 -15.41 -0.23
CA GLY A 325 35.66 -14.11 -0.36
C GLY A 325 37.12 -14.09 0.11
N LEU A 326 37.52 -14.96 1.04
CA LEU A 326 38.91 -15.03 1.51
C LEU A 326 39.71 -16.13 0.80
N ALA A 327 39.09 -17.28 0.51
CA ALA A 327 39.74 -18.41 -0.17
C ALA A 327 40.08 -18.10 -1.64
N ALA A 328 39.21 -17.40 -2.38
CA ALA A 328 39.49 -16.98 -3.75
C ALA A 328 40.59 -15.91 -3.84
N TRP A 329 40.80 -15.15 -2.76
CA TRP A 329 41.91 -14.20 -2.66
C TRP A 329 43.26 -14.92 -2.47
N PHE A 330 43.29 -16.01 -1.69
CA PHE A 330 44.47 -16.87 -1.58
C PHE A 330 44.78 -17.65 -2.87
N ALA A 331 43.76 -18.03 -3.65
CA ALA A 331 43.93 -18.74 -4.91
C ALA A 331 44.55 -17.90 -6.05
N GLN A 332 44.66 -16.57 -5.88
CA GLN A 332 45.22 -15.65 -6.88
C GLN A 332 46.67 -15.22 -6.58
N ILE A 333 47.37 -15.89 -5.65
CA ILE A 333 48.81 -15.69 -5.46
C ILE A 333 49.56 -16.33 -6.65
N PRO A 334 50.30 -15.56 -7.48
CA PRO A 334 50.88 -16.08 -8.74
C PRO A 334 52.08 -17.03 -8.59
N ILE A 335 52.35 -17.58 -7.39
CA ILE A 335 53.62 -18.27 -7.10
C ILE A 335 53.45 -19.74 -6.66
N LEU A 336 52.23 -20.26 -6.47
CA LEU A 336 52.03 -21.66 -6.06
C LEU A 336 51.13 -22.50 -6.98
N GLY A 337 50.71 -21.96 -8.13
CA GLY A 337 49.91 -22.69 -9.11
C GLY A 337 50.74 -23.27 -10.25
N LYS A 338 51.54 -24.32 -9.98
CA LYS A 338 52.03 -25.34 -10.96
C LYS A 338 53.15 -26.19 -10.35
N SER A 339 52.82 -27.14 -9.48
CA SER A 339 53.57 -28.41 -9.29
C SER A 339 53.05 -29.20 -8.08
N TRP A 340 52.00 -30.00 -8.28
CA TRP A 340 52.03 -31.45 -8.06
C TRP A 340 50.63 -32.08 -8.23
N PRO A 341 50.53 -33.31 -8.78
CA PRO A 341 49.29 -34.01 -9.09
C PRO A 341 48.82 -34.93 -7.95
N ASN A 342 47.56 -35.37 -8.10
CA ASN A 342 46.87 -36.45 -7.38
C ASN A 342 47.77 -37.55 -6.78
N SER A 343 47.59 -37.83 -5.48
CA SER A 343 47.74 -39.11 -4.75
C SER A 343 47.35 -38.80 -3.29
N GLY A 344 46.45 -39.49 -2.60
CA GLY A 344 46.50 -40.92 -2.32
C GLY A 344 47.32 -41.16 -1.04
N VAL A 345 46.60 -41.46 0.06
CA VAL A 345 47.04 -42.17 1.28
C VAL A 345 47.80 -41.40 2.39
N VAL A 346 47.41 -41.76 3.63
CA VAL A 346 48.10 -41.73 4.93
C VAL A 346 48.00 -40.47 5.78
N ALA A 347 47.18 -40.55 6.84
CA ALA A 347 47.53 -40.00 8.15
C ALA A 347 46.98 -40.93 9.24
N ALA A 348 47.77 -41.98 9.53
CA ALA A 348 47.73 -42.71 10.79
C ALA A 348 48.68 -42.06 11.80
N SER A 349 48.54 -42.45 13.07
CA SER A 349 49.40 -42.21 14.27
C SER A 349 49.04 -40.92 15.05
N VAL A 350 48.81 -40.89 16.37
CA VAL A 350 49.32 -41.64 17.55
C VAL A 350 48.25 -41.52 18.67
N VAL A 351 47.88 -42.53 19.47
CA VAL A 351 48.52 -42.98 20.75
C VAL A 351 48.14 -44.44 21.06
N ALA A 352 49.16 -45.23 21.44
CA ALA A 352 49.12 -46.62 21.92
C ALA A 352 48.98 -46.68 23.47
N ALA A 353 48.14 -47.57 24.02
CA ALA A 353 48.42 -48.91 24.58
C ALA A 353 48.83 -48.97 26.07
N VAL A 354 48.08 -49.78 26.85
CA VAL A 354 48.58 -50.61 27.97
C VAL A 354 47.84 -51.97 27.93
N VAL A 355 48.58 -53.02 28.29
CA VAL A 355 48.46 -54.44 27.90
C VAL A 355 48.23 -55.34 29.12
N ALA A 356 47.76 -56.57 28.84
CA ALA A 356 47.89 -57.85 29.59
C ALA A 356 46.75 -58.23 30.55
N GLY A 357 46.23 -59.47 30.57
CA GLY A 357 46.57 -60.68 29.80
C GLY A 357 46.01 -61.97 30.44
N GLY A 358 45.93 -63.04 29.63
CA GLY A 358 45.86 -64.48 30.01
C GLY A 358 44.48 -65.04 30.41
N SER A 359 44.06 -66.28 30.10
CA SER A 359 44.68 -67.45 29.42
C SER A 359 43.70 -68.66 29.42
N LEU A 360 43.73 -69.48 28.34
CA LEU A 360 43.51 -70.96 28.21
C LEU A 360 42.11 -71.64 28.31
N ALA A 361 41.55 -72.03 27.14
CA ALA A 361 41.12 -73.37 26.60
C ALA A 361 40.35 -74.44 27.47
N PRO A 362 39.83 -75.55 26.87
CA PRO A 362 38.49 -75.73 26.25
C PRO A 362 37.66 -76.93 26.83
N GLY A 363 36.38 -77.08 26.46
CA GLY A 363 35.70 -78.40 26.44
C GLY A 363 34.25 -78.52 26.95
N GLU A 364 33.36 -78.92 26.01
CA GLU A 364 32.21 -79.84 26.09
C GLU A 364 30.81 -79.45 26.67
N PHE A 365 29.83 -79.59 25.75
CA PHE A 365 28.37 -79.85 25.78
C PHE A 365 27.83 -80.66 27.00
N SER A 366 26.56 -80.61 27.45
CA SER A 366 25.24 -80.39 26.80
C SER A 366 24.15 -80.01 27.84
N PRO A 367 22.91 -79.62 27.43
CA PRO A 367 22.03 -78.72 28.17
C PRO A 367 20.90 -79.36 28.98
N GLU A 368 20.35 -78.59 29.92
CA GLU A 368 19.02 -78.78 30.51
C GLU A 368 18.28 -77.43 30.43
N LEU A 369 17.03 -77.47 29.92
CA LEU A 369 16.18 -76.34 29.55
C LEU A 369 15.32 -75.90 30.74
N ILE A 370 15.44 -74.64 31.22
CA ILE A 370 14.35 -73.87 31.86
C ILE A 370 14.55 -72.38 31.57
N ALA A 371 13.51 -71.71 31.06
CA ALA A 371 13.44 -70.29 30.71
C ALA A 371 13.32 -69.35 31.93
N TYR A 372 13.85 -68.12 31.81
CA TYR A 372 13.14 -66.81 31.90
C TYR A 372 14.15 -65.67 32.08
N GLY A 373 13.93 -64.55 31.38
CA GLY A 373 14.34 -63.22 31.86
C GLY A 373 14.98 -62.30 30.83
N ASN A 374 14.18 -61.36 30.32
CA ASN A 374 14.51 -60.02 29.81
C ASN A 374 15.69 -59.88 28.83
N LEU A 375 15.37 -59.69 27.55
CA LEU A 375 16.24 -59.01 26.60
C LEU A 375 15.64 -57.63 26.32
N GLU A 376 16.36 -56.59 26.76
CA GLU A 376 16.26 -55.24 26.21
C GLU A 376 16.54 -55.30 24.70
N ALA A 377 15.82 -54.44 23.96
CA ALA A 377 15.96 -54.11 22.55
C ALA A 377 17.26 -54.60 21.88
N ALA A 378 17.17 -55.73 21.19
CA ALA A 378 18.11 -56.12 20.14
C ALA A 378 17.34 -56.03 18.82
N GLU A 379 17.88 -55.30 17.85
CA GLU A 379 17.35 -55.10 16.49
C GLU A 379 17.22 -56.39 15.64
N ASP A 380 17.32 -57.57 16.24
CA ASP A 380 17.17 -58.88 15.58
C ASP A 380 16.05 -59.68 16.26
N SER A 381 14.81 -59.52 15.79
CA SER A 381 13.63 -60.31 16.19
C SER A 381 13.62 -61.71 15.54
N GLU A 382 14.72 -62.45 15.66
CA GLU A 382 14.85 -63.82 15.16
C GLU A 382 14.66 -64.86 16.27
N LEU A 383 13.59 -65.65 16.21
CA LEU A 383 13.44 -66.85 17.05
C LEU A 383 14.10 -68.05 16.36
N ARG A 384 15.04 -68.70 17.05
CA ARG A 384 15.78 -69.86 16.53
C ARG A 384 15.24 -71.14 17.15
N VAL A 385 14.76 -72.06 16.32
CA VAL A 385 14.27 -73.38 16.75
C VAL A 385 15.31 -74.43 16.34
N GLU A 386 16.07 -74.92 17.31
CA GLU A 386 17.06 -75.98 17.09
C GLU A 386 16.36 -77.35 17.02
N VAL A 387 16.47 -78.03 15.87
CA VAL A 387 15.92 -79.37 15.67
C VAL A 387 16.91 -80.39 16.26
N ALA A 388 16.54 -81.18 17.26
CA ALA A 388 17.46 -82.13 17.92
C ALA A 388 16.87 -83.54 18.12
N PRO A 389 17.70 -84.62 18.20
CA PRO A 389 19.13 -84.72 17.86
C PRO A 389 19.42 -85.62 16.64
N ALA A 390 20.71 -85.65 16.26
CA ALA A 390 21.31 -86.29 15.10
C ALA A 390 20.78 -87.70 14.70
N PRO A 391 20.79 -88.05 13.40
CA PRO A 391 21.33 -87.27 12.27
C PRO A 391 20.48 -86.04 11.94
N LEU A 392 21.10 -84.98 11.43
CA LEU A 392 20.38 -83.83 10.87
C LEU A 392 19.68 -84.28 9.57
N PRO A 393 18.48 -83.77 9.26
CA PRO A 393 17.80 -84.09 8.01
C PRO A 393 18.63 -83.60 6.81
N ASP A 394 18.63 -84.38 5.73
CA ASP A 394 19.33 -84.05 4.48
C ASP A 394 18.69 -82.81 3.81
N THR A 395 17.37 -82.69 3.92
CA THR A 395 16.58 -81.56 3.43
C THR A 395 15.44 -81.23 4.40
N VAL A 396 15.18 -79.93 4.59
CA VAL A 396 13.98 -79.43 5.27
C VAL A 396 13.25 -78.50 4.31
N GLU A 397 11.99 -78.81 4.01
CA GLU A 397 11.11 -77.97 3.20
C GLU A 397 10.01 -77.38 4.09
N ILE A 398 9.77 -76.07 3.96
CA ILE A 398 8.71 -75.38 4.68
C ILE A 398 7.42 -75.52 3.88
N ILE A 399 6.43 -76.18 4.47
CA ILE A 399 5.16 -76.50 3.82
C ILE A 399 4.19 -75.32 3.94
N GLU A 400 4.04 -74.79 5.16
CA GLU A 400 3.05 -73.77 5.46
C GLU A 400 3.54 -72.86 6.59
N ILE A 401 3.29 -71.56 6.43
CA ILE A 401 3.50 -70.55 7.46
C ILE A 401 2.14 -69.89 7.69
N THR A 402 1.63 -69.98 8.92
CA THR A 402 0.42 -69.29 9.36
C THR A 402 0.80 -68.24 10.39
N GLY A 403 0.55 -66.96 10.10
CA GLY A 403 0.86 -65.82 10.97
C GLY A 403 1.78 -64.77 10.31
N PRO A 404 2.05 -63.63 10.98
CA PRO A 404 2.75 -62.48 10.41
C PRO A 404 4.28 -62.61 10.46
N ALA A 405 4.82 -63.70 9.92
CA ALA A 405 6.26 -63.94 9.91
C ALA A 405 6.71 -64.66 8.63
N THR A 406 8.03 -64.64 8.42
CA THR A 406 8.72 -65.46 7.43
C THR A 406 9.55 -66.52 8.14
N ALA A 407 9.74 -67.67 7.49
CA ALA A 407 10.59 -68.73 8.00
C ALA A 407 11.46 -69.31 6.89
N PHE A 408 12.69 -69.70 7.22
CA PHE A 408 13.58 -70.38 6.28
C PHE A 408 14.53 -71.35 6.99
N TRP A 409 14.97 -72.38 6.26
CA TRP A 409 15.96 -73.36 6.70
C TRP A 409 17.37 -72.91 6.31
N ASN A 410 18.31 -72.86 7.26
CA ASN A 410 19.68 -72.42 7.01
C ASN A 410 20.71 -73.56 6.91
N GLY A 411 20.27 -74.83 6.91
CA GLY A 411 21.14 -76.01 6.93
C GLY A 411 21.44 -76.57 8.32
N LYS A 412 21.01 -75.88 9.39
CA LYS A 412 21.15 -76.33 10.78
C LYS A 412 19.87 -76.14 11.61
N GLU A 413 19.17 -75.02 11.44
CA GLU A 413 17.99 -74.63 12.22
C GLU A 413 16.95 -73.93 11.33
N ILE A 414 15.69 -73.91 11.80
CA ILE A 414 14.64 -73.08 11.20
C ILE A 414 14.68 -71.72 11.89
N ILE A 415 14.86 -70.66 11.10
CA ILE A 415 14.81 -69.27 11.57
C ILE A 415 13.41 -68.72 11.27
N ILE A 416 12.74 -68.21 12.30
CA ILE A 416 11.45 -67.51 12.18
C ILE A 416 11.71 -66.02 12.42
N ALA A 417 11.46 -65.18 11.42
CA ALA A 417 11.64 -63.74 11.46
C ALA A 417 10.29 -63.03 11.24
N GLY A 418 9.84 -62.30 12.25
CA GLY A 418 8.61 -61.49 12.22
C GLY A 418 8.91 -60.00 12.12
N ASP A 419 7.93 -59.22 11.65
CA ASP A 419 7.96 -57.75 11.78
C ASP A 419 8.01 -57.39 13.28
N PRO A 420 8.92 -56.51 13.73
CA PRO A 420 8.97 -56.08 15.13
C PRO A 420 7.65 -55.50 15.66
N ASN A 421 6.75 -55.05 14.78
CA ASN A 421 5.44 -54.51 15.13
C ASN A 421 4.28 -55.52 14.94
N ALA A 422 4.57 -56.78 14.60
CA ALA A 422 3.53 -57.80 14.42
C ALA A 422 3.22 -58.53 15.74
N SER A 423 1.94 -58.79 15.99
CA SER A 423 1.47 -59.59 17.14
C SER A 423 0.65 -60.80 16.69
N GLY A 424 0.73 -61.88 17.47
CA GLY A 424 -0.02 -63.12 17.23
C GLY A 424 0.82 -64.39 17.21
N ASP A 425 0.12 -65.52 17.14
CA ASP A 425 0.75 -66.84 17.05
C ASP A 425 1.20 -67.12 15.61
N VAL A 426 2.44 -67.53 15.46
CA VAL A 426 3.04 -68.01 14.22
C VAL A 426 3.25 -69.51 14.33
N THR A 427 2.67 -70.24 13.38
CA THR A 427 2.89 -71.68 13.22
C THR A 427 3.60 -71.95 11.90
N VAL A 428 4.71 -72.65 11.96
CA VAL A 428 5.48 -73.11 10.80
C VAL A 428 5.39 -74.64 10.74
N VAL A 429 4.82 -75.16 9.66
CA VAL A 429 4.78 -76.59 9.37
C VAL A 429 5.89 -76.90 8.36
N TYR A 430 6.73 -77.89 8.69
CA TYR A 430 7.88 -78.26 7.89
C TYR A 430 7.97 -79.77 7.71
N GLU A 431 8.54 -80.21 6.60
CA GLU A 431 8.87 -81.60 6.32
C GLU A 431 10.39 -81.77 6.33
N ALA A 432 10.87 -82.70 7.15
CA ALA A 432 12.29 -83.02 7.28
C ALA A 432 12.53 -84.46 6.81
N CYS A 433 13.50 -84.65 5.91
CA CYS A 433 13.78 -85.95 5.29
C CYS A 433 15.17 -86.49 5.65
N TRP A 434 15.26 -87.80 5.89
CA TRP A 434 16.51 -88.54 6.12
C TRP A 434 16.53 -89.78 5.23
N ASP A 435 17.51 -89.89 4.31
CA ASP A 435 17.67 -91.08 3.47
C ASP A 435 16.34 -91.62 2.89
N ASP A 436 15.54 -90.74 2.25
CA ASP A 436 14.21 -90.96 1.66
C ASP A 436 13.02 -91.20 2.65
N ASP A 437 13.21 -91.04 3.96
CA ASP A 437 12.12 -91.05 4.96
C ASP A 437 11.82 -89.62 5.45
N CYS A 438 10.62 -89.11 5.16
CA CYS A 438 10.20 -87.75 5.45
C CYS A 438 9.17 -87.70 6.59
N GLN A 439 9.39 -86.81 7.56
CA GLN A 439 8.47 -86.57 8.67
C GLN A 439 8.03 -85.11 8.71
N VAL A 440 6.75 -84.89 8.99
CA VAL A 440 6.18 -83.54 9.16
C VAL A 440 6.24 -83.14 10.63
N GLY A 441 6.82 -81.98 10.91
CA GLY A 441 6.87 -81.32 12.20
C GLY A 441 6.20 -79.95 12.17
N SER A 442 5.88 -79.41 13.35
CA SER A 442 5.39 -78.04 13.50
C SER A 442 6.15 -77.30 14.59
N ALA A 443 6.53 -76.05 14.32
CA ALA A 443 7.08 -75.12 15.30
C ALA A 443 6.09 -73.97 15.52
N THR A 444 5.83 -73.61 16.77
CA THR A 444 4.96 -72.50 17.14
C THR A 444 5.75 -71.44 17.90
N ALA A 445 5.57 -70.18 17.52
CA ALA A 445 6.14 -69.01 18.17
C ALA A 445 5.02 -67.99 18.44
N THR A 446 5.06 -67.28 19.57
CA THR A 446 4.09 -66.21 19.88
C THR A 446 4.83 -64.88 19.95
N PHE A 447 4.42 -63.91 19.13
CA PHE A 447 4.91 -62.54 19.22
C PHE A 447 4.06 -61.78 20.25
N VAL A 448 4.70 -61.32 21.33
CA VAL A 448 4.04 -60.53 22.39
C VAL A 448 4.13 -59.06 22.01
N PRO A 449 3.01 -58.31 22.01
CA PRO A 449 3.05 -56.88 21.72
C PRO A 449 3.89 -56.15 22.79
N VAL A 450 4.76 -55.26 22.36
CA VAL A 450 5.48 -54.31 23.20
C VAL A 450 4.76 -52.99 23.06
N ASN A 451 4.41 -52.34 24.17
CA ASN A 451 3.71 -51.07 24.12
C ASN A 451 4.62 -49.97 23.55
N ASP A 452 4.27 -49.47 22.37
CA ASP A 452 4.89 -48.32 21.74
C ASP A 452 4.30 -47.03 22.33
N GLY A 453 5.15 -46.07 22.67
CA GLY A 453 4.67 -44.83 23.28
C GLY A 453 3.94 -43.93 22.28
N PRO A 454 3.14 -42.97 22.78
CA PRO A 454 2.45 -42.01 21.95
C PRO A 454 3.44 -41.12 21.18
N GLN A 455 3.01 -40.57 20.05
CA GLN A 455 3.73 -39.57 19.27
C GLN A 455 2.91 -38.29 19.20
N ALA A 456 3.37 -37.27 19.94
CA ALA A 456 2.71 -35.97 19.99
C ALA A 456 3.14 -35.08 18.81
N ILE A 457 2.17 -34.43 18.16
CA ILE A 457 2.39 -33.54 17.03
C ILE A 457 2.16 -32.08 17.46
N VAL A 458 3.00 -31.17 16.96
CA VAL A 458 2.91 -29.76 17.33
C VAL A 458 1.58 -29.13 16.85
N ASP A 459 0.89 -28.47 17.78
CA ASP A 459 -0.35 -27.75 17.53
C ASP A 459 -0.14 -26.26 17.33
N ARG A 460 -1.02 -25.64 16.53
CA ARG A 460 -1.01 -24.19 16.33
C ARG A 460 -2.43 -23.65 16.23
N VAL A 461 -2.71 -22.62 17.01
CA VAL A 461 -4.01 -21.92 17.02
C VAL A 461 -3.79 -20.41 17.09
N THR A 462 -4.67 -19.66 16.44
CA THR A 462 -4.73 -18.19 16.55
C THR A 462 -6.02 -17.81 17.23
N ALA A 463 -5.95 -17.00 18.28
CA ALA A 463 -7.11 -16.50 19.01
C ALA A 463 -7.93 -15.54 18.11
N THR A 464 -9.25 -15.70 18.13
CA THR A 464 -10.19 -14.88 17.34
C THR A 464 -10.93 -13.85 18.17
N SER A 465 -10.85 -13.94 19.50
CA SER A 465 -11.45 -13.01 20.45
C SER A 465 -10.63 -12.95 21.75
N PRO A 466 -10.73 -11.88 22.54
CA PRO A 466 -10.15 -11.85 23.88
C PRO A 466 -10.79 -12.92 24.78
N GLY A 467 -9.98 -13.51 25.68
CA GLY A 467 -10.41 -14.51 26.66
C GLY A 467 -9.78 -15.90 26.47
N PRO A 468 -10.32 -16.94 27.14
CA PRO A 468 -9.76 -18.30 27.13
C PRO A 468 -9.84 -18.98 25.76
N ILE A 469 -8.74 -19.60 25.33
CA ILE A 469 -8.61 -20.40 24.10
C ILE A 469 -8.61 -21.89 24.46
N THR A 470 -9.42 -22.68 23.75
CA THR A 470 -9.47 -24.14 23.91
C THR A 470 -8.74 -24.84 22.77
N ILE A 471 -7.87 -25.79 23.09
CA ILE A 471 -7.06 -26.57 22.14
C ILE A 471 -7.34 -28.06 22.37
N ARG A 472 -7.45 -28.83 21.29
CA ARG A 472 -7.60 -30.30 21.30
C ARG A 472 -6.35 -30.95 20.68
N PRO A 473 -5.24 -31.05 21.44
CA PRO A 473 -3.98 -31.56 20.91
C PRO A 473 -4.09 -33.01 20.45
N LEU A 474 -4.88 -33.85 21.13
CA LEU A 474 -4.96 -35.30 20.82
C LEU A 474 -5.58 -35.63 19.44
N VAL A 475 -6.04 -34.65 18.66
CA VAL A 475 -6.68 -34.88 17.34
C VAL A 475 -5.66 -35.27 16.27
N ASN A 476 -4.44 -34.75 16.37
CA ASN A 476 -3.35 -35.04 15.43
C ASN A 476 -2.25 -35.94 16.05
N ASP A 477 -2.31 -36.21 17.35
CA ASP A 477 -1.44 -37.16 18.03
C ASP A 477 -1.77 -38.60 17.62
N THR A 478 -0.75 -39.44 17.50
CA THR A 478 -0.90 -40.83 17.06
C THR A 478 -0.21 -41.80 18.00
N ASP A 479 -0.70 -43.03 18.00
CA ASP A 479 -0.13 -44.15 18.75
C ASP A 479 -0.06 -45.35 17.82
N LEU A 480 1.06 -46.08 17.82
CA LEU A 480 1.27 -47.18 16.87
C LEU A 480 0.35 -48.37 17.20
N ASP A 481 0.09 -48.61 18.49
CA ASP A 481 -0.82 -49.63 18.99
C ASP A 481 -2.29 -49.18 18.92
N SER A 482 -2.53 -47.93 18.50
CA SER A 482 -3.84 -47.28 18.48
C SER A 482 -4.48 -47.21 19.87
N ASP A 483 -3.65 -47.12 20.90
CA ASP A 483 -4.10 -46.97 22.27
C ASP A 483 -4.80 -45.63 22.50
N ARG A 484 -5.68 -45.60 23.51
CA ARG A 484 -6.36 -44.36 23.87
C ARG A 484 -5.39 -43.40 24.55
N LEU A 485 -5.21 -42.24 23.94
CA LEU A 485 -4.40 -41.15 24.47
C LEU A 485 -5.16 -40.28 25.47
N ALA A 486 -4.45 -39.79 26.48
CA ALA A 486 -4.95 -38.85 27.47
C ALA A 486 -3.92 -37.75 27.79
N LEU A 487 -4.40 -36.53 28.08
CA LEU A 487 -3.56 -35.44 28.56
C LEU A 487 -3.36 -35.55 30.07
N THR A 488 -2.10 -35.54 30.51
CA THR A 488 -1.76 -35.66 31.94
C THR A 488 -1.30 -34.35 32.56
N SER A 489 -0.57 -33.51 31.82
CA SER A 489 -0.11 -32.22 32.33
C SER A 489 0.12 -31.21 31.20
N ALA A 490 0.12 -29.92 31.55
CA ALA A 490 0.51 -28.85 30.65
C ALA A 490 1.12 -27.68 31.43
N GLU A 491 2.09 -26.99 30.82
CA GLU A 491 2.74 -25.81 31.37
C GLU A 491 3.05 -24.76 30.29
N VAL A 492 3.06 -23.49 30.66
CA VAL A 492 3.43 -22.39 29.76
C VAL A 492 4.95 -22.24 29.76
N LEU A 493 5.58 -22.46 28.60
CA LEU A 493 7.03 -22.30 28.41
C LEU A 493 7.42 -20.85 28.08
N ARG A 494 6.58 -20.17 27.30
CA ARG A 494 6.77 -18.76 26.91
C ARG A 494 5.42 -18.07 26.75
N GLY A 495 5.38 -16.77 27.05
CA GLY A 495 4.16 -15.96 27.01
C GLY A 495 3.58 -15.74 28.41
N ARG A 496 2.61 -14.81 28.50
CA ARG A 496 1.89 -14.46 29.73
C ARG A 496 0.49 -15.06 29.65
N ALA A 497 0.31 -16.21 30.28
CA ALA A 497 -0.95 -16.95 30.28
C ALA A 497 -0.98 -17.96 31.43
N VAL A 498 -2.18 -18.42 31.77
CA VAL A 498 -2.41 -19.61 32.59
C VAL A 498 -2.93 -20.73 31.69
N VAL A 499 -2.41 -21.95 31.86
CA VAL A 499 -2.91 -23.15 31.17
C VAL A 499 -3.55 -24.11 32.16
N ALA A 500 -4.67 -24.71 31.78
CA ALA A 500 -5.33 -25.77 32.51
C ALA A 500 -5.69 -26.94 31.58
N VAL A 501 -5.53 -28.17 32.06
CA VAL A 501 -6.02 -29.38 31.38
C VAL A 501 -7.44 -29.67 31.86
N LYS A 502 -8.39 -29.85 30.94
CA LYS A 502 -9.79 -30.20 31.25
C LYS A 502 -10.23 -31.39 30.39
N GLY A 503 -10.00 -32.60 30.91
CA GLY A 503 -10.17 -33.81 30.10
C GLY A 503 -9.12 -33.85 29.00
N ASP A 504 -9.56 -33.95 27.76
CA ASP A 504 -8.69 -34.05 26.57
C ASP A 504 -8.42 -32.67 25.91
N GLU A 505 -8.73 -31.58 26.61
CA GLU A 505 -8.57 -30.20 26.14
C GLU A 505 -7.57 -29.41 26.98
N LEU A 506 -6.79 -28.55 26.32
CA LEU A 506 -6.01 -27.49 26.96
C LEU A 506 -6.78 -26.18 26.91
N ILE A 507 -6.98 -25.54 28.06
CA ILE A 507 -7.56 -24.21 28.19
C ILE A 507 -6.42 -23.24 28.50
N VAL A 508 -6.09 -22.38 27.53
CA VAL A 508 -5.06 -21.35 27.66
C VAL A 508 -5.76 -20.00 27.84
N THR A 509 -5.55 -19.34 28.97
CA THR A 509 -6.09 -18.01 29.26
C THR A 509 -4.94 -17.01 29.24
N PRO A 510 -4.80 -16.19 28.17
CA PRO A 510 -3.82 -15.12 28.10
C PRO A 510 -4.06 -14.07 29.19
N ASP A 511 -2.99 -13.47 29.69
CA ASP A 511 -3.09 -12.23 30.45
C ASP A 511 -3.49 -11.07 29.50
N ASP A 512 -4.27 -10.10 30.01
CA ASP A 512 -4.97 -9.10 29.20
C ASP A 512 -4.11 -8.36 28.15
N GLY A 513 -4.73 -8.20 26.97
CA GLY A 513 -4.62 -7.02 26.08
C GLY A 513 -3.50 -6.98 25.04
N ASP A 514 -2.30 -7.46 25.35
CA ASP A 514 -1.17 -7.30 24.43
C ASP A 514 -1.05 -8.45 23.41
N PRO A 515 -0.72 -8.14 22.15
CA PRO A 515 -0.39 -9.15 21.15
C PRO A 515 0.80 -9.99 21.60
N GLN A 516 0.63 -11.32 21.67
CA GLN A 516 1.67 -12.22 22.15
C GLN A 516 1.57 -13.61 21.52
N THR A 517 2.69 -14.33 21.51
CA THR A 517 2.72 -15.76 21.19
C THR A 517 3.01 -16.55 22.46
N ILE A 518 2.09 -17.44 22.81
CA ILE A 518 2.18 -18.32 23.99
C ILE A 518 2.57 -19.72 23.50
N ASN A 519 3.63 -20.27 24.07
CA ASN A 519 4.04 -21.65 23.82
C ASN A 519 3.74 -22.48 25.07
N VAL A 520 2.96 -23.54 24.90
CA VAL A 520 2.56 -24.48 25.94
C VAL A 520 3.22 -25.83 25.66
N SER A 521 3.83 -26.43 26.67
CA SER A 521 4.24 -27.84 26.66
C SER A 521 3.12 -28.68 27.26
N TYR A 522 2.83 -29.85 26.71
CA TYR A 522 1.87 -30.80 27.28
C TYR A 522 2.39 -32.23 27.22
N THR A 523 1.93 -33.07 28.13
CA THR A 523 2.28 -34.50 28.18
C THR A 523 1.08 -35.34 27.78
N VAL A 524 1.29 -36.22 26.81
CA VAL A 524 0.34 -37.24 26.37
C VAL A 524 0.75 -38.57 26.97
N THR A 525 -0.23 -39.38 27.38
CA THR A 525 -0.02 -40.69 27.98
C THR A 525 -0.97 -41.69 27.34
N ASP A 526 -0.46 -42.86 26.96
CA ASP A 526 -1.26 -43.98 26.47
C ASP A 526 -1.96 -44.74 27.62
N ALA A 527 -2.65 -45.83 27.30
CA ALA A 527 -3.36 -46.63 28.29
C ALA A 527 -2.43 -47.51 29.15
N ALA A 528 -1.24 -47.82 28.67
CA ALA A 528 -0.22 -48.62 29.35
C ALA A 528 0.74 -47.80 30.23
N GLY A 529 0.70 -46.48 30.12
CA GLY A 529 1.47 -45.51 30.89
C GLY A 529 2.73 -44.96 30.22
N ALA A 530 3.00 -45.24 28.93
CA ALA A 530 4.09 -44.56 28.23
C ALA A 530 3.67 -43.14 27.82
N THR A 531 4.65 -42.24 27.74
CA THR A 531 4.40 -40.80 27.62
C THR A 531 5.25 -40.15 26.56
N ASP A 532 4.70 -39.12 25.91
CA ASP A 532 5.43 -38.21 25.03
C ASP A 532 5.07 -36.75 25.33
N THR A 533 5.94 -35.83 24.92
CA THR A 533 5.78 -34.39 25.14
C THR A 533 5.48 -33.66 23.85
N GLY A 534 4.27 -33.10 23.76
CA GLY A 534 3.83 -32.25 22.66
C GLY A 534 3.99 -30.77 22.98
N ALA A 535 3.85 -29.94 21.94
CA ALA A 535 3.91 -28.49 22.06
C ALA A 535 2.74 -27.83 21.33
N ALA A 536 2.09 -26.87 21.97
CA ALA A 536 1.03 -26.05 21.38
C ALA A 536 1.46 -24.58 21.32
N GLN A 537 1.31 -23.97 20.16
CA GLN A 537 1.54 -22.54 19.95
C GLN A 537 0.21 -21.78 19.80
N VAL A 538 -0.05 -20.84 20.70
CA VAL A 538 -1.20 -19.94 20.68
C VAL A 538 -0.74 -18.55 20.27
N ILE A 539 -1.34 -18.01 19.21
CA ILE A 539 -1.08 -16.64 18.74
C ILE A 539 -2.25 -15.77 19.16
N VAL A 540 -2.00 -14.79 20.03
CA VAL A 540 -2.97 -13.78 20.46
C VAL A 540 -2.68 -12.52 19.66
N PRO A 541 -3.53 -12.15 18.67
CA PRO A 541 -3.37 -10.92 17.91
C PRO A 541 -3.76 -9.70 18.74
N ASP A 542 -3.53 -8.52 18.16
CA ASP A 542 -4.13 -7.29 18.68
C ASP A 542 -5.62 -7.28 18.34
N PHE A 543 -6.47 -7.17 19.35
CA PHE A 543 -7.92 -7.11 19.15
C PHE A 543 -8.46 -5.69 19.04
N ASN A 544 -7.68 -4.68 19.47
CA ASN A 544 -8.07 -3.28 19.34
C ASN A 544 -7.61 -2.76 17.97
N ALA A 545 -8.50 -2.21 17.16
CA ALA A 545 -8.09 -1.53 15.92
C ALA A 545 -7.52 -0.14 16.26
N ALA A 546 -6.75 0.49 15.37
CA ALA A 546 -6.39 1.89 15.58
C ALA A 546 -7.46 2.78 14.95
N PRO A 547 -7.77 3.94 15.54
CA PRO A 547 -8.68 4.87 14.92
C PRO A 547 -8.05 5.48 13.65
N THR A 548 -8.89 6.09 12.81
CA THR A 548 -8.48 6.80 11.59
C THR A 548 -8.98 8.23 11.69
N ALA A 549 -8.06 9.19 11.63
CA ALA A 549 -8.37 10.61 11.67
C ALA A 549 -8.48 11.21 10.25
N GLY A 550 -9.59 11.88 9.97
CA GLY A 550 -9.84 12.61 8.73
C GLY A 550 -9.18 14.00 8.73
N PRO A 551 -8.96 14.61 7.55
CA PRO A 551 -8.54 16.00 7.48
C PRO A 551 -9.73 16.94 7.69
N ASP A 552 -9.51 17.99 8.48
CA ASP A 552 -10.54 18.99 8.80
C ASP A 552 -10.20 20.37 8.27
N GLU A 553 -11.23 21.17 8.03
CA GLU A 553 -11.09 22.57 7.61
C GLU A 553 -12.08 23.46 8.36
N ALA A 554 -11.64 24.68 8.71
CA ALA A 554 -12.48 25.72 9.27
C ALA A 554 -12.08 27.09 8.73
N THR A 555 -13.02 28.04 8.73
CA THR A 555 -12.73 29.44 8.40
C THR A 555 -13.22 30.32 9.54
N LEU A 556 -12.34 31.18 10.05
CA LEU A 556 -12.61 32.09 11.16
C LEU A 556 -12.18 33.50 10.80
N THR A 557 -12.81 34.49 11.41
CA THR A 557 -12.31 35.87 11.39
C THR A 557 -11.24 36.05 12.47
N SER A 558 -10.23 36.89 12.22
CA SER A 558 -9.22 37.23 13.23
C SER A 558 -9.85 37.69 14.55
N GLY A 559 -9.42 37.09 15.67
CA GLY A 559 -9.95 37.34 17.01
C GLY A 559 -11.20 36.53 17.40
N GLU A 560 -11.77 35.77 16.46
CA GLU A 560 -12.91 34.89 16.73
C GLU A 560 -12.48 33.61 17.48
N THR A 561 -13.39 33.04 18.27
CA THR A 561 -13.21 31.74 18.93
C THR A 561 -14.37 30.82 18.61
N VAL A 562 -14.08 29.59 18.19
CA VAL A 562 -15.08 28.58 17.78
C VAL A 562 -14.72 27.21 18.34
N LEU A 563 -15.73 26.42 18.67
CA LEU A 563 -15.62 24.99 18.95
C LEU A 563 -15.77 24.21 17.64
N ILE A 564 -14.76 23.41 17.31
CA ILE A 564 -14.69 22.63 16.07
C ILE A 564 -14.80 21.15 16.42
N ASP A 565 -15.81 20.50 15.86
CA ASP A 565 -16.00 19.06 15.95
C ASP A 565 -15.15 18.35 14.89
N VAL A 566 -13.92 18.02 15.26
CA VAL A 566 -12.99 17.28 14.40
C VAL A 566 -13.28 15.78 14.35
N LEU A 567 -14.17 15.26 15.23
CA LEU A 567 -14.48 13.83 15.25
C LEU A 567 -15.56 13.45 14.22
N ALA A 568 -16.20 14.43 13.57
CA ALA A 568 -17.32 14.22 12.67
C ALA A 568 -16.98 13.37 11.42
N ASN A 569 -15.71 13.36 11.01
CA ASN A 569 -15.17 12.59 9.89
C ASN A 569 -14.11 11.55 10.33
N ASP A 570 -13.95 11.34 11.63
CA ASP A 570 -13.06 10.35 12.23
C ASP A 570 -13.81 9.03 12.44
N SER A 571 -13.10 7.91 12.43
CA SER A 571 -13.72 6.59 12.61
C SER A 571 -12.79 5.58 13.27
N ASP A 572 -13.36 4.58 13.93
CA ASP A 572 -12.63 3.38 14.37
C ASP A 572 -13.20 2.13 13.67
N PRO A 573 -12.36 1.21 13.16
CA PRO A 573 -12.84 -0.02 12.53
C PRO A 573 -13.69 -0.94 13.42
N ALA A 574 -13.52 -0.87 14.74
CA ALA A 574 -14.31 -1.61 15.74
C ALA A 574 -15.48 -0.77 16.28
N ASP A 575 -15.66 0.47 15.80
CA ASP A 575 -16.68 1.43 16.25
C ASP A 575 -16.54 1.79 17.74
N ASP A 576 -15.30 1.73 18.25
CA ASP A 576 -14.95 2.15 19.61
C ASP A 576 -15.06 3.69 19.76
N PRO A 577 -15.49 4.19 20.94
CA PRO A 577 -15.70 5.62 21.16
C PRO A 577 -14.40 6.42 21.13
N LEU A 578 -14.38 7.48 20.33
CA LEU A 578 -13.20 8.32 20.12
C LEU A 578 -13.11 9.51 21.08
N THR A 579 -11.91 9.75 21.59
CA THR A 579 -11.60 10.88 22.48
C THR A 579 -10.37 11.65 22.00
N ILE A 580 -10.44 12.98 22.03
CA ILE A 580 -9.29 13.84 21.69
C ILE A 580 -8.36 13.90 22.90
N VAL A 581 -7.11 13.47 22.72
CA VAL A 581 -6.11 13.36 23.79
C VAL A 581 -5.05 14.47 23.76
N SER A 582 -4.81 15.09 22.60
CA SER A 582 -3.91 16.24 22.50
C SER A 582 -4.23 17.09 21.27
N ALA A 583 -3.92 18.39 21.33
CA ALA A 583 -4.02 19.31 20.21
C ALA A 583 -2.90 20.34 20.30
N ASN A 584 -2.34 20.73 19.16
CA ASN A 584 -1.28 21.73 19.08
C ASN A 584 -1.34 22.49 17.76
N VAL A 585 -1.11 23.80 17.79
CA VAL A 585 -0.97 24.62 16.58
C VAL A 585 0.51 24.79 16.21
N THR A 586 0.81 24.83 14.92
CA THR A 586 2.20 24.91 14.45
C THR A 586 2.79 26.32 14.64
N ASP A 587 1.95 27.35 14.53
CA ASP A 587 2.34 28.76 14.68
C ASP A 587 1.37 29.48 15.62
N ALA A 588 1.85 29.79 16.82
CA ALA A 588 1.06 30.47 17.85
C ALA A 588 0.70 31.92 17.49
N SER A 589 1.33 32.52 16.49
CA SER A 589 0.95 33.88 16.01
C SER A 589 -0.36 33.88 15.22
N LEU A 590 -0.73 32.72 14.65
CA LEU A 590 -1.98 32.51 13.94
C LEU A 590 -3.12 32.08 14.87
N GLY A 591 -2.86 31.63 16.10
CA GLY A 591 -3.92 31.32 17.05
C GLY A 591 -3.51 30.38 18.16
N THR A 592 -4.48 29.93 18.94
CA THR A 592 -4.30 28.91 19.99
C THR A 592 -5.38 27.84 19.86
N VAL A 593 -5.05 26.62 20.28
CA VAL A 593 -5.98 25.48 20.29
C VAL A 593 -5.98 24.82 21.66
N GLU A 594 -7.16 24.52 22.17
CA GLU A 594 -7.38 23.81 23.43
C GLU A 594 -8.49 22.77 23.23
N ILE A 595 -8.53 21.75 24.08
CA ILE A 595 -9.58 20.72 24.04
C ILE A 595 -10.66 21.10 25.05
N GLU A 596 -11.90 21.17 24.61
CA GLU A 596 -13.09 21.42 25.44
C GLU A 596 -14.22 20.50 24.99
N ASP A 597 -14.82 19.76 25.93
CA ASP A 597 -15.97 18.87 25.66
C ASP A 597 -15.78 17.92 24.47
N ASN A 598 -14.57 17.36 24.35
CA ASN A 598 -14.16 16.46 23.25
C ASN A 598 -14.17 17.11 21.85
N GLN A 599 -14.08 18.44 21.79
CA GLN A 599 -13.94 19.25 20.59
C GLN A 599 -12.70 20.13 20.68
N LEU A 600 -12.26 20.68 19.55
CA LEU A 600 -11.17 21.65 19.53
C LEU A 600 -11.72 23.07 19.65
N ARG A 601 -11.43 23.73 20.77
CA ARG A 601 -11.62 25.19 20.91
C ARG A 601 -10.46 25.89 20.22
N PHE A 602 -10.72 26.52 19.09
CA PHE A 602 -9.72 27.31 18.36
C PHE A 602 -10.00 28.80 18.52
N THR A 603 -8.98 29.56 18.93
CA THR A 603 -9.01 31.03 19.01
C THR A 603 -8.08 31.61 17.96
N ALA A 604 -8.64 32.33 16.98
CA ALA A 604 -7.89 32.94 15.90
C ALA A 604 -7.02 34.10 16.40
N GLY A 605 -5.76 34.11 16.00
CA GLY A 605 -4.82 35.18 16.31
C GLY A 605 -5.11 36.49 15.57
N PRO A 606 -4.35 37.56 15.86
CA PRO A 606 -4.50 38.86 15.19
C PRO A 606 -3.97 38.87 13.74
N VAL A 607 -3.27 37.81 13.31
CA VAL A 607 -2.65 37.70 11.98
C VAL A 607 -3.54 36.84 11.09
N SER A 608 -3.92 37.37 9.93
CA SER A 608 -4.63 36.62 8.89
C SER A 608 -3.69 35.65 8.16
N GLY A 609 -4.20 34.49 7.76
CA GLY A 609 -3.40 33.43 7.16
C GLY A 609 -4.04 32.06 7.36
N VAL A 610 -3.30 30.99 7.07
CA VAL A 610 -3.77 29.61 7.28
C VAL A 610 -3.01 29.00 8.45
N ALA A 611 -3.69 28.76 9.56
CA ALA A 611 -3.15 28.07 10.72
C ALA A 611 -3.28 26.55 10.53
N LYS A 612 -2.18 25.81 10.75
CA LYS A 612 -2.21 24.35 10.79
C LYS A 612 -2.16 23.88 12.23
N ALA A 613 -3.20 23.17 12.67
CA ALA A 613 -3.20 22.46 13.94
C ALA A 613 -3.21 20.94 13.74
N THR A 614 -2.56 20.23 14.65
CA THR A 614 -2.51 18.77 14.72
C THR A 614 -3.21 18.34 16.00
N TYR A 615 -4.04 17.31 15.92
CA TYR A 615 -4.67 16.72 17.10
C TYR A 615 -4.47 15.20 17.10
N SER A 616 -4.71 14.58 18.25
CA SER A 616 -4.65 13.13 18.40
C SER A 616 -5.94 12.61 19.00
N ILE A 617 -6.46 11.55 18.40
CA ILE A 617 -7.66 10.83 18.85
C ILE A 617 -7.28 9.46 19.38
N SER A 618 -8.01 8.98 20.38
CA SER A 618 -7.82 7.66 20.98
C SER A 618 -9.14 6.95 21.20
N ASP A 619 -9.12 5.65 20.96
CA ASP A 619 -10.18 4.66 21.26
C ASP A 619 -10.12 4.12 22.71
N GLY A 620 -9.20 4.64 23.54
CA GLY A 620 -8.91 4.13 24.88
C GLY A 620 -7.63 3.28 25.00
N GLY A 621 -6.93 3.02 23.90
CA GLY A 621 -5.63 2.34 23.88
C GLY A 621 -4.69 2.81 22.77
N LYS A 622 -5.17 2.85 21.53
CA LYS A 622 -4.41 3.31 20.36
C LYS A 622 -4.72 4.77 20.04
N ILE A 623 -3.82 5.37 19.26
CA ILE A 623 -3.88 6.80 18.92
C ILE A 623 -3.70 6.97 17.41
N ALA A 624 -4.49 7.86 16.83
CA ALA A 624 -4.29 8.41 15.50
C ALA A 624 -4.08 9.92 15.55
N VAL A 625 -3.41 10.47 14.53
CA VAL A 625 -3.09 11.90 14.43
C VAL A 625 -3.86 12.50 13.26
N GLY A 626 -4.72 13.47 13.55
CA GLY A 626 -5.45 14.25 12.58
C GLY A 626 -4.83 15.64 12.37
N THR A 627 -5.25 16.31 11.29
CA THR A 627 -4.83 17.68 11.01
C THR A 627 -6.01 18.53 10.61
N ILE A 628 -6.07 19.73 11.18
CA ILE A 628 -7.03 20.76 10.80
C ILE A 628 -6.31 21.96 10.18
N LEU A 629 -6.85 22.46 9.06
CA LEU A 629 -6.47 23.72 8.44
C LEU A 629 -7.51 24.79 8.77
N VAL A 630 -7.09 25.82 9.49
CA VAL A 630 -7.94 26.95 9.85
C VAL A 630 -7.55 28.18 9.03
N THR A 631 -8.42 28.60 8.12
CA THR A 631 -8.24 29.83 7.34
C THR A 631 -8.74 31.02 8.15
N ILE A 632 -7.85 31.97 8.43
CA ILE A 632 -8.11 33.16 9.22
C ILE A 632 -8.20 34.36 8.30
N THR A 633 -9.40 34.91 8.16
CA THR A 633 -9.65 36.09 7.34
C THR A 633 -9.53 37.38 8.16
N PRO A 634 -9.14 38.51 7.55
CA PRO A 634 -9.17 39.81 8.22
C PRO A 634 -10.60 40.18 8.63
N PRO A 635 -10.77 40.96 9.72
CA PRO A 635 -12.08 41.45 10.11
C PRO A 635 -12.64 42.38 9.02
N PRO A 636 -13.93 42.26 8.65
CA PRO A 636 -14.53 43.18 7.69
C PRO A 636 -14.72 44.57 8.32
N PRO A 637 -14.77 45.64 7.51
CA PRO A 637 -15.19 46.95 8.00
C PRO A 637 -16.68 46.95 8.38
N THR A 638 -17.12 48.00 9.07
CA THR A 638 -18.54 48.23 9.38
C THR A 638 -19.10 49.27 8.41
N ALA A 639 -20.04 48.86 7.55
CA ALA A 639 -20.77 49.78 6.69
C ALA A 639 -21.96 50.40 7.44
N ASN A 640 -22.07 51.73 7.40
CA ASN A 640 -23.19 52.47 7.96
C ASN A 640 -24.16 52.86 6.83
N ALA A 641 -25.45 52.93 7.14
CA ALA A 641 -26.46 53.20 6.11
C ALA A 641 -26.36 54.64 5.56
N ASP A 642 -26.52 54.78 4.25
CA ASP A 642 -26.49 56.06 3.54
C ASP A 642 -27.84 56.46 2.99
N SER A 643 -28.02 57.76 2.79
CA SER A 643 -29.22 58.31 2.17
C SER A 643 -28.91 59.47 1.23
N ALA A 644 -29.63 59.55 0.11
CA ALA A 644 -29.64 60.68 -0.81
C ALA A 644 -31.08 60.98 -1.27
N SER A 645 -31.26 62.12 -1.93
CA SER A 645 -32.54 62.47 -2.57
C SER A 645 -32.31 63.14 -3.91
N THR A 646 -33.24 62.93 -4.84
CA THR A 646 -33.22 63.51 -6.19
C THR A 646 -34.65 63.63 -6.72
N SER A 647 -34.85 64.39 -7.78
CA SER A 647 -36.06 64.31 -8.61
C SER A 647 -35.94 63.18 -9.63
N GLU A 648 -37.05 62.73 -10.20
CA GLU A 648 -37.00 61.84 -11.37
C GLU A 648 -36.18 62.47 -12.51
N ASP A 649 -35.62 61.61 -13.35
CA ASP A 649 -34.69 61.93 -14.43
C ASP A 649 -33.41 62.67 -14.04
N THR A 650 -33.19 62.88 -12.75
CA THR A 650 -32.08 63.67 -12.23
C THR A 650 -31.06 62.78 -11.57
N THR A 651 -29.82 62.84 -12.06
CA THR A 651 -28.68 62.10 -11.51
C THR A 651 -28.26 62.67 -10.16
N VAL A 652 -27.93 61.80 -9.20
CA VAL A 652 -27.40 62.18 -7.88
C VAL A 652 -26.13 61.39 -7.55
N SER A 653 -25.21 62.00 -6.81
CA SER A 653 -24.00 61.33 -6.30
C SER A 653 -23.95 61.41 -4.77
N ALA A 654 -23.55 60.31 -4.12
CA ALA A 654 -23.43 60.20 -2.67
C ALA A 654 -22.06 59.64 -2.24
N GLN A 655 -21.51 60.19 -1.17
CA GLN A 655 -20.29 59.70 -0.52
C GLN A 655 -20.66 58.60 0.48
N VAL A 656 -20.52 57.34 0.06
CA VAL A 656 -21.01 56.18 0.82
C VAL A 656 -19.99 55.58 1.78
N LEU A 657 -18.72 55.98 1.68
CA LEU A 657 -17.66 55.49 2.58
C LEU A 657 -17.32 56.49 3.70
N ALA A 658 -17.99 57.65 3.74
CA ALA A 658 -17.60 58.75 4.64
C ALA A 658 -18.00 58.49 6.11
N ASN A 659 -19.07 57.72 6.32
CA ASN A 659 -19.59 57.30 7.62
C ASN A 659 -19.16 55.86 7.99
N ASP A 660 -18.55 55.09 7.07
CA ASP A 660 -18.11 53.72 7.31
C ASP A 660 -16.90 53.65 8.26
N ILE A 661 -16.82 52.57 9.05
CA ILE A 661 -15.78 52.38 10.05
C ILE A 661 -14.83 51.27 9.62
N ALA A 662 -13.55 51.63 9.48
CA ALA A 662 -12.46 50.67 9.27
C ALA A 662 -12.19 49.85 10.55
N VAL A 663 -12.05 48.53 10.40
CA VAL A 663 -11.68 47.62 11.49
C VAL A 663 -10.40 46.88 11.11
N GLY A 664 -9.36 46.99 11.95
CA GLY A 664 -8.05 46.35 11.76
C GLY A 664 -7.18 46.95 10.64
N SER A 665 -7.77 47.32 9.51
CA SER A 665 -7.10 47.86 8.33
C SER A 665 -7.95 48.98 7.69
N PRO A 666 -7.34 50.02 7.06
CA PRO A 666 -8.09 51.10 6.39
C PRO A 666 -9.01 50.58 5.28
N LEU A 667 -10.09 51.32 5.01
CA LEU A 667 -10.97 51.05 3.87
C LEU A 667 -10.20 51.17 2.54
N ASP A 668 -10.44 50.25 1.62
CA ASP A 668 -9.96 50.35 0.26
C ASP A 668 -11.06 50.89 -0.65
N SER A 669 -11.05 52.20 -0.90
CA SER A 669 -12.03 52.84 -1.79
C SER A 669 -12.01 52.31 -3.24
N ALA A 670 -10.92 51.64 -3.67
CA ALA A 670 -10.85 51.03 -4.99
C ALA A 670 -11.59 49.68 -5.06
N SER A 671 -11.84 49.05 -3.91
CA SER A 671 -12.63 47.81 -3.82
C SER A 671 -14.14 48.03 -3.88
N LEU A 672 -14.60 49.30 -3.78
CA LEU A 672 -16.01 49.65 -3.81
C LEU A 672 -16.66 49.16 -5.10
N SER A 673 -17.67 48.31 -4.96
CA SER A 673 -18.40 47.72 -6.09
C SER A 673 -19.92 47.70 -5.83
N ILE A 674 -20.71 47.65 -6.89
CA ILE A 674 -22.18 47.64 -6.80
C ILE A 674 -22.65 46.19 -6.86
N VAL A 675 -23.43 45.78 -5.87
CA VAL A 675 -24.01 44.44 -5.76
C VAL A 675 -25.39 44.39 -6.42
N SER A 676 -26.25 45.38 -6.12
CA SER A 676 -27.58 45.48 -6.72
C SER A 676 -28.10 46.91 -6.71
N VAL A 677 -29.05 47.20 -7.60
CA VAL A 677 -29.70 48.50 -7.76
C VAL A 677 -31.19 48.30 -7.99
N SER A 678 -32.01 49.22 -7.50
CA SER A 678 -33.45 49.29 -7.75
C SER A 678 -33.88 50.70 -8.18
N LEU A 679 -34.90 50.78 -9.04
CA LEU A 679 -35.47 52.01 -9.61
C LEU A 679 -34.43 52.92 -10.29
N GLY A 680 -33.45 52.32 -10.96
CA GLY A 680 -32.37 53.08 -11.57
C GLY A 680 -31.15 52.25 -11.91
N ARG A 681 -30.10 52.97 -12.29
CA ARG A 681 -28.75 52.44 -12.53
C ARG A 681 -27.76 53.18 -11.64
N ALA A 682 -26.74 52.47 -11.16
CA ALA A 682 -25.67 53.06 -10.38
C ALA A 682 -24.30 52.76 -10.99
N SER A 683 -23.32 53.63 -10.71
CA SER A 683 -21.93 53.46 -11.09
C SER A 683 -21.01 54.06 -10.03
N VAL A 684 -19.86 53.43 -9.78
CA VAL A 684 -18.84 53.95 -8.86
C VAL A 684 -18.03 55.05 -9.57
N ALA A 685 -18.05 56.26 -9.02
CA ALA A 685 -17.33 57.43 -9.56
C ALA A 685 -15.88 57.55 -9.04
N GLY A 686 -15.47 56.64 -8.15
CA GLY A 686 -14.16 56.63 -7.49
C GLY A 686 -14.16 57.40 -6.18
N GLY A 687 -13.16 57.14 -5.32
CA GLY A 687 -12.99 57.85 -4.04
C GLY A 687 -14.16 57.72 -3.07
N GLY A 688 -14.87 56.57 -3.08
CA GLY A 688 -16.02 56.32 -2.20
C GLY A 688 -17.35 56.94 -2.65
N VAL A 689 -17.43 57.42 -3.89
CA VAL A 689 -18.66 58.00 -4.44
C VAL A 689 -19.41 57.01 -5.31
N ILE A 690 -20.73 56.90 -5.07
CA ILE A 690 -21.66 56.24 -5.97
C ILE A 690 -22.52 57.30 -6.67
N THR A 691 -22.65 57.18 -7.98
CA THR A 691 -23.58 57.95 -8.80
C THR A 691 -24.79 57.08 -9.13
N PHE A 692 -25.98 57.59 -8.86
CA PHE A 692 -27.27 56.95 -9.13
C PHE A 692 -28.06 57.79 -10.14
N VAL A 693 -28.59 57.11 -11.15
CA VAL A 693 -29.49 57.69 -12.16
C VAL A 693 -30.81 56.93 -12.06
N PRO A 694 -31.92 57.60 -11.67
CA PRO A 694 -33.24 56.99 -11.71
C PRO A 694 -33.55 56.40 -13.09
N GLU A 695 -34.41 55.38 -13.12
CA GLU A 695 -35.10 55.00 -14.35
C GLU A 695 -35.94 56.20 -14.84
N PRO A 696 -36.16 56.36 -16.16
CA PRO A 696 -37.05 57.39 -16.67
C PRO A 696 -38.40 57.34 -15.96
N ASP A 697 -38.90 58.51 -15.53
CA ASP A 697 -40.22 58.69 -14.89
C ASP A 697 -40.40 57.89 -13.57
N ALA A 698 -39.31 57.40 -12.98
CA ALA A 698 -39.35 56.61 -11.77
C ALA A 698 -39.45 57.49 -10.52
N TYR A 699 -40.33 57.12 -9.58
CA TYR A 699 -40.53 57.81 -8.31
C TYR A 699 -40.56 56.84 -7.13
N GLY A 700 -40.36 57.36 -5.91
CA GLY A 700 -40.43 56.58 -4.68
C GLY A 700 -39.06 56.35 -4.05
N ILE A 701 -38.74 55.12 -3.66
CA ILE A 701 -37.50 54.78 -2.94
C ILE A 701 -36.66 53.84 -3.79
N GLY A 702 -35.60 54.37 -4.39
CA GLY A 702 -34.53 53.57 -4.98
C GLY A 702 -33.52 53.12 -3.92
N SER A 703 -32.81 52.03 -4.19
CA SER A 703 -31.77 51.51 -3.31
C SER A 703 -30.59 50.96 -4.12
N VAL A 704 -29.38 51.24 -3.64
CA VAL A 704 -28.12 50.68 -4.14
C VAL A 704 -27.46 49.91 -3.00
N VAL A 705 -27.30 48.60 -3.18
CA VAL A 705 -26.47 47.78 -2.29
C VAL A 705 -25.07 47.74 -2.88
N TYR A 706 -24.08 48.08 -2.08
CA TYR A 706 -22.68 48.10 -2.48
C TYR A 706 -21.84 47.23 -1.54
N GLU A 707 -20.70 46.76 -2.03
CA GLU A 707 -19.70 46.04 -1.24
C GLU A 707 -18.42 46.87 -1.18
N VAL A 708 -17.79 46.90 0.00
CA VAL A 708 -16.49 47.53 0.22
C VAL A 708 -15.63 46.64 1.10
N CYS A 709 -14.34 46.57 0.76
CA CYS A 709 -13.34 45.85 1.52
C CYS A 709 -12.37 46.82 2.20
N ASN A 710 -11.72 46.35 3.26
CA ASN A 710 -10.52 46.99 3.76
C ASN A 710 -9.28 46.53 2.97
N GLN A 711 -8.16 47.24 3.14
CA GLN A 711 -6.90 46.92 2.46
C GLN A 711 -6.31 45.56 2.86
N ALA A 712 -6.83 44.92 3.92
CA ALA A 712 -6.44 43.57 4.29
C ALA A 712 -7.28 42.48 3.57
N GLY A 713 -8.42 42.84 2.97
CA GLY A 713 -9.31 41.93 2.21
C GLY A 713 -10.59 41.50 2.93
N GLY A 714 -10.89 42.02 4.12
CA GLY A 714 -12.19 41.81 4.77
C GLY A 714 -13.26 42.70 4.12
N CYS A 715 -14.38 42.12 3.70
CA CYS A 715 -15.43 42.82 2.94
C CYS A 715 -16.78 42.85 3.67
N THR A 716 -17.56 43.91 3.44
CA THR A 716 -18.90 44.10 4.00
C THR A 716 -19.81 44.74 2.97
N THR A 717 -21.12 44.57 3.14
CA THR A 717 -22.12 45.22 2.29
C THR A 717 -22.77 46.41 2.99
N GLY A 718 -22.85 47.54 2.32
CA GLY A 718 -23.60 48.73 2.72
C GLY A 718 -24.80 48.99 1.82
N SER A 719 -25.62 49.98 2.18
CA SER A 719 -26.82 50.36 1.42
C SER A 719 -26.99 51.87 1.37
N LEU A 720 -27.16 52.38 0.16
CA LEU A 720 -27.58 53.75 -0.14
C LEU A 720 -29.06 53.76 -0.52
N VAL A 721 -29.87 54.48 0.25
CA VAL A 721 -31.29 54.72 -0.05
C VAL A 721 -31.46 56.06 -0.75
N VAL A 722 -32.13 56.07 -1.91
CA VAL A 722 -32.36 57.29 -2.70
C VAL A 722 -33.85 57.59 -2.75
N GLN A 723 -34.27 58.72 -2.17
CA GLN A 723 -35.63 59.21 -2.30
C GLN A 723 -35.79 59.98 -3.62
N ILE A 724 -36.69 59.52 -4.48
CA ILE A 724 -36.94 60.08 -5.80
C ILE A 724 -38.29 60.81 -5.79
N ALA A 725 -38.24 62.13 -5.92
CA ALA A 725 -39.41 63.00 -5.97
C ALA A 725 -40.00 63.06 -7.38
N ARG A 726 -41.34 63.13 -7.45
CA ARG A 726 -42.07 63.37 -8.69
C ARG A 726 -41.84 64.80 -9.19
N VAL A 727 -41.81 64.94 -10.51
CA VAL A 727 -41.80 66.16 -11.32
C VAL A 727 -43.05 66.13 -12.20
N ASN A 728 -43.49 67.30 -12.68
CA ASN A 728 -44.68 67.38 -13.53
C ASN A 728 -44.34 66.99 -14.97
N ASP A 729 -45.17 66.16 -15.61
CA ASP A 729 -45.04 65.82 -17.04
C ASP A 729 -46.15 66.46 -17.89
N ALA A 730 -45.82 66.87 -19.12
CA ALA A 730 -46.78 67.56 -19.97
C ALA A 730 -47.92 66.62 -20.46
N PRO A 731 -49.19 67.09 -20.50
CA PRO A 731 -50.31 66.28 -20.94
C PRO A 731 -50.26 66.00 -22.44
N PHE A 732 -50.91 64.92 -22.89
CA PHE A 732 -51.02 64.56 -24.30
C PHE A 732 -52.39 63.98 -24.66
N PHE A 733 -52.71 63.98 -25.96
CA PHE A 733 -53.91 63.35 -26.51
C PHE A 733 -53.74 63.02 -27.99
N THR A 734 -54.52 62.08 -28.50
CA THR A 734 -54.65 61.77 -29.93
C THR A 734 -55.82 62.57 -30.53
N PRO A 735 -55.58 63.49 -31.48
CA PRO A 735 -56.64 64.30 -32.08
C PRO A 735 -57.46 63.51 -33.12
N GLY A 736 -58.75 63.81 -33.17
CA GLY A 736 -59.66 63.26 -34.16
C GLY A 736 -59.53 63.89 -35.54
N SER A 737 -60.23 63.33 -36.51
CA SER A 737 -60.23 63.84 -37.89
C SER A 737 -60.94 65.19 -38.02
N ASN A 738 -60.74 65.86 -39.17
CA ASN A 738 -61.51 67.02 -39.58
C ASN A 738 -63.03 66.74 -39.56
N VAL A 739 -63.82 67.78 -39.29
CA VAL A 739 -65.27 67.67 -39.08
C VAL A 739 -66.02 68.42 -40.18
N ALA A 740 -67.00 67.77 -40.79
CA ALA A 740 -67.98 68.42 -41.66
C ALA A 740 -69.31 68.52 -40.91
N ALA A 741 -69.88 69.73 -40.82
CA ALA A 741 -71.05 70.03 -40.01
C ALA A 741 -72.18 70.63 -40.85
N ALA A 742 -73.41 70.21 -40.55
CA ALA A 742 -74.63 70.88 -41.00
C ALA A 742 -75.04 71.95 -39.97
N LEU A 743 -75.96 72.84 -40.37
CA LEU A 743 -76.53 73.87 -39.50
C LEU A 743 -77.11 73.28 -38.20
N GLY A 744 -76.58 73.70 -37.05
CA GLY A 744 -77.09 73.39 -35.72
C GLY A 744 -76.00 72.99 -34.72
N SER A 745 -76.41 72.36 -33.63
CA SER A 745 -75.51 71.86 -32.59
C SER A 745 -74.88 70.53 -33.03
N VAL A 746 -73.55 70.47 -32.95
CA VAL A 746 -72.76 69.28 -33.27
C VAL A 746 -72.04 68.80 -32.02
N THR A 747 -72.17 67.51 -31.75
CA THR A 747 -71.47 66.81 -30.68
C THR A 747 -70.77 65.60 -31.27
N GLN A 748 -69.45 65.52 -31.11
CA GLN A 748 -68.64 64.38 -31.49
C GLN A 748 -67.97 63.80 -30.25
N LEU A 749 -68.45 62.63 -29.82
CA LEU A 749 -67.85 61.86 -28.73
C LEU A 749 -66.49 61.34 -29.18
N GLN A 750 -65.53 61.28 -28.24
CA GLN A 750 -64.20 60.71 -28.49
C GLN A 750 -63.50 61.35 -29.69
N TRP A 751 -63.64 62.67 -29.86
CA TRP A 751 -62.84 63.39 -30.83
C TRP A 751 -61.37 63.41 -30.40
N ALA A 752 -61.09 63.72 -29.14
CA ALA A 752 -59.79 63.45 -28.56
C ALA A 752 -59.82 62.07 -27.88
N THR A 753 -58.93 61.18 -28.26
CA THR A 753 -58.72 59.88 -27.58
C THR A 753 -57.37 59.88 -26.88
N ASP A 754 -57.12 58.88 -26.03
CA ASP A 754 -55.85 58.75 -25.29
C ASP A 754 -55.47 60.02 -24.52
N VAL A 755 -56.47 60.71 -23.97
CA VAL A 755 -56.25 61.94 -23.18
C VAL A 755 -55.57 61.53 -21.88
N SER A 756 -54.31 61.95 -21.73
CA SER A 756 -53.52 61.74 -20.52
C SER A 756 -53.17 63.08 -19.85
N VAL A 757 -53.12 63.07 -18.53
CA VAL A 757 -52.60 64.19 -17.72
C VAL A 757 -51.09 64.34 -17.83
N GLY A 758 -50.39 63.28 -18.24
CA GLY A 758 -48.94 63.13 -18.27
C GLY A 758 -48.59 61.65 -18.38
N GLU A 759 -47.51 61.20 -17.75
CA GLU A 759 -47.25 59.77 -17.55
C GLU A 759 -48.11 59.20 -16.40
N ASP A 760 -48.15 57.86 -16.25
CA ASP A 760 -49.02 57.15 -15.29
C ASP A 760 -48.74 57.50 -13.80
N ASN A 761 -47.66 58.23 -13.53
CA ASN A 761 -47.20 58.72 -12.23
C ASN A 761 -47.97 59.96 -11.71
N GLU A 762 -49.00 60.47 -12.40
CA GLU A 762 -49.72 61.71 -12.03
C GLU A 762 -51.26 61.62 -11.86
N PRO A 763 -51.82 60.56 -11.23
CA PRO A 763 -53.25 60.24 -11.34
C PRO A 763 -54.21 61.23 -10.66
N THR A 764 -53.70 62.20 -9.89
CA THR A 764 -54.53 63.20 -9.20
C THR A 764 -54.73 64.49 -9.99
N GLN A 765 -54.04 64.65 -11.11
CA GLN A 765 -54.16 65.84 -11.96
C GLN A 765 -55.42 65.78 -12.83
N THR A 766 -55.80 66.91 -13.43
CA THR A 766 -56.98 67.00 -14.30
C THR A 766 -56.64 67.74 -15.59
N VAL A 767 -56.95 67.15 -16.75
CA VAL A 767 -56.79 67.82 -18.04
C VAL A 767 -57.97 68.75 -18.34
N THR A 768 -57.65 69.93 -18.86
CA THR A 768 -58.56 70.84 -19.55
C THR A 768 -58.08 71.07 -20.99
N PHE A 769 -58.96 71.53 -21.89
CA PHE A 769 -58.57 71.84 -23.28
C PHE A 769 -58.67 73.32 -23.57
N GLU A 770 -57.59 73.88 -24.10
CA GLU A 770 -57.55 75.22 -24.68
C GLU A 770 -57.83 75.11 -26.18
N VAL A 771 -58.88 75.78 -26.64
CA VAL A 771 -59.32 75.75 -28.04
C VAL A 771 -59.32 77.15 -28.63
N SER A 772 -58.69 77.32 -29.79
CA SER A 772 -58.69 78.57 -30.55
C SER A 772 -59.11 78.33 -31.99
N VAL A 773 -59.74 79.34 -32.60
CA VAL A 773 -60.28 79.27 -33.97
C VAL A 773 -59.81 80.47 -34.78
N ASP A 774 -59.44 80.25 -36.04
CA ASP A 774 -59.02 81.31 -36.96
C ASP A 774 -60.20 82.11 -37.55
N ASN A 775 -61.35 81.46 -37.70
CA ASN A 775 -62.56 82.00 -38.30
C ASN A 775 -63.76 81.74 -37.40
N ALA A 776 -63.96 82.60 -36.39
CA ALA A 776 -65.07 82.46 -35.44
C ALA A 776 -66.46 82.69 -36.08
N ALA A 777 -66.54 83.32 -37.26
CA ALA A 777 -67.81 83.70 -37.87
C ALA A 777 -68.67 82.50 -38.30
N VAL A 778 -68.08 81.31 -38.48
CA VAL A 778 -68.80 80.06 -38.82
C VAL A 778 -69.43 79.36 -37.61
N PHE A 779 -69.27 79.91 -36.40
CA PHE A 779 -69.80 79.33 -35.16
C PHE A 779 -70.75 80.30 -34.45
N ALA A 780 -71.94 79.81 -34.08
CA ALA A 780 -72.82 80.46 -33.12
C ALA A 780 -72.36 80.22 -31.68
N VAL A 781 -71.78 79.05 -31.41
CA VAL A 781 -71.07 78.70 -30.16
C VAL A 781 -69.73 78.08 -30.55
N ALA A 782 -68.64 78.67 -30.05
CA ALA A 782 -67.27 78.26 -30.35
C ALA A 782 -67.01 76.80 -29.93
N PRO A 783 -66.10 76.08 -30.63
CA PRO A 783 -65.77 74.71 -30.29
C PRO A 783 -65.12 74.59 -28.91
N THR A 784 -65.55 73.59 -28.16
CA THR A 784 -65.01 73.20 -26.85
C THR A 784 -64.75 71.71 -26.84
N ILE A 785 -63.71 71.28 -26.14
CA ILE A 785 -63.39 69.87 -25.94
C ILE A 785 -63.45 69.60 -24.43
N SER A 786 -64.22 68.60 -24.03
CA SER A 786 -64.28 68.18 -22.62
C SER A 786 -63.06 67.33 -22.24
N PRO A 787 -62.75 67.16 -20.93
CA PRO A 787 -61.69 66.25 -20.48
C PRO A 787 -61.91 64.80 -20.93
N ALA A 788 -63.16 64.39 -21.21
CA ALA A 788 -63.49 63.08 -21.76
C ALA A 788 -63.31 62.99 -23.30
N GLY A 789 -62.74 64.02 -23.91
CA GLY A 789 -62.44 64.08 -25.35
C GLY A 789 -63.63 64.35 -26.26
N GLU A 790 -64.77 64.79 -25.70
CA GLU A 790 -65.96 65.16 -26.49
C GLU A 790 -65.84 66.58 -27.06
N LEU A 791 -65.92 66.72 -28.38
CA LEU A 791 -65.96 68.00 -29.09
C LEU A 791 -67.41 68.48 -29.24
N ARG A 792 -67.70 69.73 -28.84
CA ARG A 792 -69.01 70.38 -28.97
C ARG A 792 -68.89 71.77 -29.58
N PHE A 793 -69.76 72.09 -30.53
CA PHE A 793 -69.92 73.44 -31.10
C PHE A 793 -71.32 73.63 -31.67
N GLU A 794 -71.67 74.87 -32.01
CA GLU A 794 -72.88 75.19 -32.77
C GLU A 794 -72.48 76.03 -33.98
N SER A 795 -72.83 75.57 -35.18
CA SER A 795 -72.51 76.29 -36.43
C SER A 795 -73.42 77.52 -36.60
N SER A 796 -72.89 78.63 -37.13
CA SER A 796 -73.70 79.79 -37.53
C SER A 796 -74.37 79.58 -38.89
N ASP A 797 -75.17 80.55 -39.33
CA ASP A 797 -75.75 80.61 -40.68
C ASP A 797 -74.74 80.99 -41.78
N VAL A 798 -73.45 81.14 -41.44
CA VAL A 798 -72.37 81.49 -42.35
C VAL A 798 -71.61 80.22 -42.78
N ALA A 799 -71.72 79.86 -44.06
CA ALA A 799 -70.94 78.77 -44.64
C ALA A 799 -69.44 79.14 -44.73
N GLY A 800 -68.57 78.19 -44.43
CA GLY A 800 -67.12 78.39 -44.45
C GLY A 800 -66.35 77.30 -43.74
N THR A 801 -65.02 77.41 -43.80
CA THR A 801 -64.09 76.53 -43.08
C THR A 801 -63.38 77.35 -42.01
N ALA A 802 -63.24 76.77 -40.82
CA ALA A 802 -62.40 77.27 -39.74
C ALA A 802 -61.34 76.23 -39.37
N THR A 803 -60.11 76.68 -39.19
CA THR A 803 -59.02 75.92 -38.56
C THR A 803 -59.12 76.08 -37.06
N VAL A 804 -59.24 74.96 -36.36
CA VAL A 804 -59.31 74.88 -34.90
C VAL A 804 -57.98 74.33 -34.40
N THR A 805 -57.40 75.00 -33.40
CA THR A 805 -56.20 74.53 -32.69
C THR A 805 -56.57 74.17 -31.26
N ALA A 806 -56.31 72.93 -30.86
CA ALA A 806 -56.55 72.42 -29.51
C ALA A 806 -55.23 72.07 -28.80
N ARG A 807 -55.14 72.39 -27.51
CA ARG A 807 -54.06 71.97 -26.59
C ARG A 807 -54.68 71.41 -25.32
N ALA A 808 -54.12 70.32 -24.79
CA ALA A 808 -54.43 69.87 -23.44
C ALA A 808 -53.59 70.68 -22.43
N ASN A 809 -54.14 70.97 -21.26
CA ASN A 809 -53.52 71.73 -20.17
C ASN A 809 -53.92 71.08 -18.83
N ASP A 810 -52.95 70.69 -18.02
CA ASP A 810 -53.13 70.03 -16.71
C ASP A 810 -53.16 71.04 -15.53
N GLY A 811 -52.91 72.32 -15.80
CA GLY A 811 -52.79 73.41 -14.83
C GLY A 811 -51.35 73.92 -14.62
N ILE A 812 -50.34 73.18 -15.10
CA ILE A 812 -48.91 73.49 -15.01
C ILE A 812 -48.29 73.55 -16.42
N ASP A 813 -48.48 72.52 -17.23
CA ASP A 813 -47.92 72.36 -18.58
C ASP A 813 -49.01 72.28 -19.66
N VAL A 814 -48.59 72.49 -20.92
CA VAL A 814 -49.47 72.44 -22.10
C VAL A 814 -48.94 71.49 -23.15
N SER A 815 -49.83 70.72 -23.76
CA SER A 815 -49.50 69.79 -24.83
C SER A 815 -49.02 70.50 -26.10
N GLN A 816 -48.41 69.72 -27.00
CA GLN A 816 -48.25 70.14 -28.38
C GLN A 816 -49.62 70.46 -29.02
N PRO A 817 -49.71 71.48 -29.90
CA PRO A 817 -50.98 71.86 -30.51
C PRO A 817 -51.42 70.85 -31.56
N ALA A 818 -52.68 70.44 -31.51
CA ALA A 818 -53.34 69.71 -32.59
C ALA A 818 -54.20 70.66 -33.42
N THR A 819 -54.07 70.61 -34.76
CA THR A 819 -54.87 71.43 -35.67
C THR A 819 -55.79 70.56 -36.52
N PHE A 820 -57.04 70.99 -36.67
CA PHE A 820 -58.02 70.35 -37.53
C PHE A 820 -58.96 71.40 -38.13
N THR A 821 -59.72 71.01 -39.16
CA THR A 821 -60.67 71.90 -39.82
C THR A 821 -62.11 71.49 -39.52
N ILE A 822 -62.96 72.49 -39.31
CA ILE A 822 -64.41 72.34 -39.28
C ILE A 822 -64.98 73.08 -40.48
N THR A 823 -65.72 72.36 -41.33
CA THR A 823 -66.38 72.94 -42.51
C THR A 823 -67.90 72.93 -42.32
N VAL A 824 -68.51 74.12 -42.36
CA VAL A 824 -69.96 74.33 -42.31
C VAL A 824 -70.46 74.57 -43.73
N GLY A 825 -71.38 73.71 -44.18
CA GLY A 825 -71.92 73.69 -45.55
C GLY A 825 -73.10 74.60 -45.80
#